data_AF-A0A4S8KMQ2-F1
#
_entry.id   AF-A0A4S8KMQ2-F1
#
_cell.length_a   1.000
_cell.length_b   1.000
_cell.length_c   1.000
_cell.angle_alpha   90.00
_cell.angle_beta   90.00
_cell.angle_gamma   90.00
#
_symmetry.space_group_name_H-M   'P 1'
#
loop_
_entity.id
_entity.type
_entity.pdbx_description
1 polymer ?
#
loop_
_entity_poly.entity_id
_entity_poly.type
_entity_poly.pdbx_seq_one_letter_code
_entity_poly.pdbx_strand_id
1 'polypeptide(L)'
;LGKKADGLFIWAITALTYIQSGINQKRRLNMLLGMKQKEKGSNNVYEELYTLYEKVIQESFSDEDDLEYFRVVMGIILTVREPMSIGSLGYMLTNIRPDLSSVITSSVLNRLSALVYNRDEKLHYHLSFKEFLYSKNEGSKFYIRFDKCHMQLLKVCLKLLMKELKFNICNLETSFLKNDAFKPSIKEREKMYISEHLRYSCVYWTTHLIKFPVDTTTLDDIVKDLEKFLYDKWLIYWLDVITLSGYDWYSTVLHLVCELFSCWGRSGIEQLAEETHKMINAFSIPLTESTPHLYLSVLPMLPDSLSLRKTYEKHLGKTVQVMRYGEASAWTKLLKLFSFQNTFTGHTGDVYSVAYSYDGMYIASGSHDCTIRIWRHHTGELVGNVLKGHKDYVWSVAFSPDGQYVASGSRDKTIRIWAVYNQANLKKTLQGHSNGVHSVVFSPTDEKQLASGSGDNTLIIWNYKKGVSLGTLTGHKGSVLTVIYSPDGKYIASGSNDQTIKIWNVQNKKVLKGHTNGVQSVVYSPNGRFIISGSGDKTVQIWNSHTGPSVNKTLVGHKDIVFAVACSPDNAHVASGSKDKTIRVWNISTMQQIGQPLDGNTGEIFAVAYSHDGSHLVSGASDGTIRIWSTKNLQPMGKLEGHTEHNGPVYSVAYSPDGRLVASGSAEATIRLWDTSVIKKIDEPFKGHNDYIHSLSFSPQGDKIVSGSNDKTLRIWNIKSGYQLHSLLKGHEEFVLSVAYSPDGHYVASGSVDCTIRLWNTLTGQQMIQRPFKGHRETIYSVAFSPDGKHMVSGSYDTTIRLWNVSNGTQVGGPLTGHTDPVSTVVFSPNGEHIASGSWDKHIIIWNTHSRKKKRGNPLIGHESFIYAITYSPDEQHVASASADHTIRIWDTKAMQPKVARLLGHVDVVRSVAYSSDGQYIVSGGDDKTIRMWKAPTEQQLNSTSYVHSPDNNACFVNEQDHWLCTSDSKLILWVPAMMKQGFNDDRQVMTIPGDAPNFATPIDWKGFAYGEDWISV
;
A
#
# COMPACT_ATOMS: atom_id res chain seq x y z
N LEU A 1 -37.39 -22.35 -57.62
CA LEU A 1 -36.46 -22.15 -56.49
C LEU A 1 -35.31 -21.22 -56.85
N GLY A 2 -34.50 -21.48 -57.89
CA GLY A 2 -33.39 -20.60 -58.29
C GLY A 2 -33.77 -19.11 -58.50
N LYS A 3 -34.90 -18.84 -59.17
CA LYS A 3 -35.44 -17.47 -59.31
C LYS A 3 -35.96 -16.84 -58.00
N LYS A 4 -36.31 -17.64 -57.00
CA LYS A 4 -36.75 -17.19 -55.66
C LYS A 4 -35.58 -17.03 -54.68
N ALA A 5 -34.41 -17.60 -55.00
CA ALA A 5 -33.23 -17.40 -54.19
C ALA A 5 -32.59 -16.03 -54.44
N ASP A 6 -32.86 -15.41 -55.60
CA ASP A 6 -32.37 -14.08 -55.99
C ASP A 6 -30.88 -13.84 -55.69
N GLY A 7 -30.04 -14.86 -55.94
CA GLY A 7 -28.60 -14.82 -55.68
C GLY A 7 -28.15 -15.13 -54.24
N LEU A 8 -29.06 -15.32 -53.29
CA LEU A 8 -28.75 -15.68 -51.90
C LEU A 8 -28.53 -17.19 -51.74
N PHE A 9 -27.26 -17.59 -51.63
CA PHE A 9 -26.88 -18.99 -51.40
C PHE A 9 -27.53 -19.59 -50.14
N ILE A 10 -27.60 -18.81 -49.05
CA ILE A 10 -28.22 -19.24 -47.79
C ILE A 10 -29.72 -19.54 -47.95
N TRP A 11 -30.42 -18.81 -48.82
CA TRP A 11 -31.83 -19.09 -49.12
C TRP A 11 -31.96 -20.43 -49.83
N ALA A 12 -31.13 -20.65 -50.86
CA ALA A 12 -31.15 -21.86 -51.67
C ALA A 12 -30.84 -23.11 -50.83
N ILE A 13 -29.81 -23.07 -49.98
CA ILE A 13 -29.43 -24.20 -49.15
C ILE A 13 -30.52 -24.50 -48.11
N THR A 14 -31.03 -23.50 -47.38
CA THR A 14 -32.10 -23.69 -46.39
C THR A 14 -33.38 -24.26 -47.03
N ALA A 15 -33.77 -23.77 -48.21
CA ALA A 15 -34.94 -24.27 -48.93
C ALA A 15 -34.75 -25.73 -49.38
N LEU A 16 -33.57 -26.09 -49.89
CA LEU A 16 -33.24 -27.46 -50.31
C LEU A 16 -33.23 -28.42 -49.12
N THR A 17 -32.54 -28.05 -48.04
CA THR A 17 -32.47 -28.87 -46.82
C THR A 17 -33.85 -29.05 -46.20
N TYR A 18 -34.69 -28.00 -46.21
CA TYR A 18 -36.08 -28.10 -45.75
C TYR A 18 -36.93 -29.06 -46.60
N ILE A 19 -36.78 -29.05 -47.93
CA ILE A 19 -37.50 -30.00 -48.79
C ILE A 19 -37.00 -31.43 -48.52
N GLN A 20 -35.68 -31.63 -48.45
CA GLN A 20 -35.05 -32.94 -48.28
C GLN A 20 -35.39 -33.58 -46.92
N SER A 21 -35.47 -32.78 -45.84
CA SER A 21 -35.79 -33.29 -44.50
C SER A 21 -37.27 -33.62 -44.30
N GLY A 22 -38.12 -33.45 -45.32
CA GLY A 22 -39.56 -33.64 -45.21
C GLY A 22 -40.06 -34.97 -45.73
N ILE A 23 -40.98 -35.59 -44.99
CA ILE A 23 -41.66 -36.83 -45.40
C ILE A 23 -42.41 -36.64 -46.74
N ASN A 24 -43.06 -35.48 -46.94
CA ASN A 24 -43.73 -35.14 -48.19
C ASN A 24 -43.00 -33.98 -48.89
N GLN A 25 -41.96 -34.33 -49.63
CA GLN A 25 -41.10 -33.39 -50.36
C GLN A 25 -41.90 -32.55 -51.39
N LYS A 26 -42.90 -33.16 -52.05
CA LYS A 26 -43.75 -32.49 -53.05
C LYS A 26 -44.63 -31.41 -52.42
N ARG A 27 -45.19 -31.66 -51.23
CA ARG A 27 -45.94 -30.66 -50.45
C ARG A 27 -45.05 -29.48 -50.05
N ARG A 28 -43.86 -29.74 -49.49
CA ARG A 28 -42.91 -28.68 -49.08
C ARG A 28 -42.43 -27.85 -50.28
N LEU A 29 -42.15 -28.49 -51.41
CA LEU A 29 -41.80 -27.79 -52.66
C LEU A 29 -42.93 -26.88 -53.14
N ASN A 30 -44.17 -27.38 -53.21
CA ASN A 30 -45.34 -26.61 -53.64
C ASN A 30 -45.62 -25.42 -52.71
N MET A 31 -45.42 -25.60 -51.41
CA MET A 31 -45.55 -24.52 -50.42
C MET A 31 -44.54 -23.39 -50.67
N LEU A 32 -43.25 -23.73 -50.88
CA LEU A 32 -42.22 -22.72 -51.17
C LEU A 32 -42.46 -22.02 -52.52
N LEU A 33 -43.03 -22.72 -53.50
CA LEU A 33 -43.41 -22.12 -54.79
C LEU A 33 -44.61 -21.17 -54.66
N GLY A 34 -45.54 -21.44 -53.75
CA GLY A 34 -46.73 -20.62 -53.49
C GLY A 34 -46.49 -19.34 -52.67
N MET A 35 -45.28 -19.11 -52.14
CA MET A 35 -44.94 -17.85 -51.47
C MET A 35 -45.06 -16.67 -52.44
N LYS A 36 -45.72 -15.57 -52.05
CA LYS A 36 -45.79 -14.34 -52.88
C LYS A 36 -44.38 -13.77 -53.10
N GLN A 37 -44.10 -13.28 -54.30
CA GLN A 37 -42.86 -12.55 -54.61
C GLN A 37 -42.97 -11.09 -54.16
N LYS A 38 -41.83 -10.48 -53.81
CA LYS A 38 -41.67 -9.08 -53.38
C LYS A 38 -42.57 -8.08 -54.14
N GLU A 39 -43.21 -7.15 -53.43
CA GLU A 39 -43.69 -5.91 -54.03
C GLU A 39 -42.48 -5.01 -54.36
N LYS A 40 -42.47 -4.41 -55.56
CA LYS A 40 -41.40 -3.51 -56.01
C LYS A 40 -41.38 -2.24 -55.15
N GLY A 41 -40.54 -2.21 -54.12
CA GLY A 41 -40.34 -1.04 -53.25
C GLY A 41 -39.58 -1.29 -51.93
N SER A 42 -39.42 -2.55 -51.50
CA SER A 42 -38.68 -2.87 -50.27
C SER A 42 -37.16 -2.97 -50.50
N ASN A 43 -36.41 -2.08 -49.83
CA ASN A 43 -34.94 -2.01 -49.84
C ASN A 43 -34.22 -3.15 -49.09
N ASN A 44 -34.92 -4.11 -48.47
CA ASN A 44 -34.28 -5.16 -47.67
C ASN A 44 -34.03 -6.44 -48.49
N VAL A 45 -32.76 -6.77 -48.74
CA VAL A 45 -32.34 -7.98 -49.50
C VAL A 45 -32.71 -9.28 -48.77
N TYR A 46 -32.88 -9.26 -47.44
CA TYR A 46 -33.13 -10.46 -46.63
C TYR A 46 -34.61 -10.82 -46.39
N GLU A 47 -35.55 -10.06 -46.94
CA GLU A 47 -36.98 -10.23 -46.64
C GLU A 47 -37.52 -11.62 -47.05
N GLU A 48 -37.16 -12.10 -48.24
CA GLU A 48 -37.57 -13.45 -48.71
C GLU A 48 -36.90 -14.58 -47.91
N LEU A 49 -35.73 -14.33 -47.31
CA LEU A 49 -35.04 -15.26 -46.42
C LEU A 49 -35.74 -15.33 -45.04
N TYR A 50 -36.19 -14.20 -44.52
CA TYR A 50 -36.94 -14.17 -43.26
C TYR A 50 -38.32 -14.83 -43.41
N THR A 51 -39.01 -14.62 -44.54
CA THR A 51 -40.26 -15.35 -44.84
C THR A 51 -40.03 -16.87 -44.93
N LEU A 52 -38.88 -17.30 -45.48
CA LEU A 52 -38.51 -18.71 -45.50
C LEU A 52 -38.31 -19.25 -44.07
N TYR A 53 -37.57 -18.55 -43.22
CA TYR A 53 -37.37 -18.94 -41.81
C TYR A 53 -38.69 -19.05 -41.06
N GLU A 54 -39.57 -18.06 -41.21
CA GLU A 54 -40.88 -18.05 -40.60
C GLU A 54 -41.69 -19.30 -40.99
N LYS A 55 -41.71 -19.63 -42.28
CA LYS A 55 -42.49 -20.77 -42.77
C LYS A 55 -41.92 -22.11 -42.30
N VAL A 56 -40.60 -22.24 -42.24
CA VAL A 56 -39.96 -23.45 -41.70
C VAL A 56 -40.34 -23.64 -40.24
N ILE A 57 -40.29 -22.58 -39.41
CA ILE A 57 -40.66 -22.68 -37.99
C ILE A 57 -42.16 -22.98 -37.82
N GLN A 58 -43.04 -22.30 -38.57
CA GLN A 58 -44.50 -22.53 -38.50
C GLN A 58 -44.93 -23.98 -38.80
N GLU A 59 -44.26 -24.64 -39.74
CA GLU A 59 -44.59 -26.03 -40.09
C GLU A 59 -43.93 -27.03 -39.14
N SER A 60 -42.83 -26.64 -38.48
CA SER A 60 -42.13 -27.49 -37.50
C SER A 60 -42.77 -27.47 -36.11
N PHE A 61 -43.47 -26.39 -35.75
CA PHE A 61 -44.10 -26.18 -34.45
C PHE A 61 -45.52 -25.61 -34.65
N SER A 62 -46.53 -26.47 -34.50
CA SER A 62 -47.93 -26.17 -34.83
C SER A 62 -48.77 -25.68 -33.65
N ASP A 63 -48.39 -26.02 -32.41
CA ASP A 63 -49.05 -25.57 -31.19
C ASP A 63 -48.16 -24.59 -30.40
N GLU A 64 -48.77 -23.82 -29.49
CA GLU A 64 -48.05 -22.79 -28.71
C GLU A 64 -47.10 -23.39 -27.66
N ASP A 65 -47.39 -24.58 -27.17
CA ASP A 65 -46.53 -25.28 -26.20
C ASP A 65 -45.20 -25.69 -26.86
N ASP A 66 -45.24 -26.34 -28.03
CA ASP A 66 -44.07 -26.65 -28.84
C ASP A 66 -43.29 -25.39 -29.24
N LEU A 67 -44.01 -24.30 -29.53
CA LEU A 67 -43.41 -23.01 -29.86
C LEU A 67 -42.68 -22.39 -28.65
N GLU A 68 -43.17 -22.62 -27.43
CA GLU A 68 -42.51 -22.18 -26.21
C GLU A 68 -41.22 -22.97 -25.94
N TYR A 69 -41.24 -24.30 -26.13
CA TYR A 69 -40.04 -25.14 -26.08
C TYR A 69 -39.00 -24.67 -27.10
N PHE A 70 -39.43 -24.35 -28.32
CA PHE A 70 -38.58 -23.75 -29.34
C PHE A 70 -37.92 -22.45 -28.85
N ARG A 71 -38.69 -21.50 -28.30
CA ARG A 71 -38.18 -20.21 -27.82
C ARG A 71 -37.13 -20.37 -26.73
N VAL A 72 -37.36 -21.26 -25.76
CA VAL A 72 -36.41 -21.49 -24.64
C VAL A 72 -35.14 -22.17 -25.14
N VAL A 73 -35.26 -23.27 -25.88
CA VAL A 73 -34.09 -24.03 -26.39
C VAL A 73 -33.24 -23.17 -27.31
N MET A 74 -33.86 -22.53 -28.31
CA MET A 74 -33.13 -21.67 -29.24
C MET A 74 -32.60 -20.41 -28.57
N GLY A 75 -33.36 -19.83 -27.63
CA GLY A 75 -32.90 -18.66 -26.89
C GLY A 75 -31.60 -18.92 -26.14
N ILE A 76 -31.50 -20.08 -25.48
CA ILE A 76 -30.27 -20.47 -24.77
C ILE A 76 -29.13 -20.76 -25.75
N ILE A 77 -29.35 -21.57 -26.79
CA ILE A 77 -28.32 -21.90 -27.79
C ILE A 77 -27.73 -20.66 -28.47
N LEU A 78 -28.56 -19.66 -28.77
CA LEU A 78 -28.12 -18.43 -29.41
C LEU A 78 -27.42 -17.45 -28.45
N THR A 79 -27.58 -17.66 -27.14
CA THR A 79 -27.04 -16.80 -26.07
C THR A 79 -25.73 -17.33 -25.50
N VAL A 80 -25.54 -18.65 -25.51
CA VAL A 80 -24.31 -19.32 -25.07
C VAL A 80 -23.10 -18.84 -25.89
N ARG A 81 -21.96 -18.60 -25.22
CA ARG A 81 -20.75 -18.00 -25.83
C ARG A 81 -19.87 -19.01 -26.58
N GLU A 82 -19.91 -20.26 -26.18
CA GLU A 82 -19.16 -21.35 -26.81
C GLU A 82 -20.08 -22.53 -27.12
N PRO A 83 -19.95 -23.17 -28.30
CA PRO A 83 -20.76 -24.33 -28.62
C PRO A 83 -20.49 -25.46 -27.64
N MET A 84 -21.55 -25.94 -26.98
CA MET A 84 -21.54 -27.05 -26.02
C MET A 84 -22.20 -28.29 -26.62
N SER A 85 -21.90 -29.46 -26.05
CA SER A 85 -22.59 -30.70 -26.40
C SER A 85 -24.10 -30.61 -26.10
N ILE A 86 -24.90 -31.37 -26.86
CA ILE A 86 -26.36 -31.45 -26.64
C ILE A 86 -26.66 -31.98 -25.23
N GLY A 87 -25.82 -32.87 -24.70
CA GLY A 87 -25.95 -33.40 -23.34
C GLY A 87 -25.83 -32.30 -22.28
N SER A 88 -24.78 -31.48 -22.35
CA SER A 88 -24.57 -30.39 -21.39
C SER A 88 -25.56 -29.23 -21.59
N LEU A 89 -25.97 -28.92 -22.82
CA LEU A 89 -27.06 -27.97 -23.07
C LEU A 89 -28.38 -28.46 -22.50
N GLY A 90 -28.72 -29.74 -22.70
CA GLY A 90 -29.89 -30.37 -22.12
C GLY A 90 -29.88 -30.28 -20.60
N TYR A 91 -28.73 -30.53 -19.96
CA TYR A 91 -28.58 -30.40 -18.50
C TYR A 91 -28.79 -28.96 -18.00
N MET A 92 -28.26 -27.96 -18.71
CA MET A 92 -28.50 -26.55 -18.41
C MET A 92 -29.98 -26.18 -18.56
N LEU A 93 -30.62 -26.65 -19.63
CA LEU A 93 -32.04 -26.42 -19.91
C LEU A 93 -32.95 -27.06 -18.85
N THR A 94 -32.62 -28.26 -18.36
CA THR A 94 -33.36 -28.91 -17.25
C THR A 94 -33.32 -28.07 -15.96
N ASN A 95 -32.26 -27.27 -15.75
CA ASN A 95 -32.18 -26.35 -14.61
C ASN A 95 -33.00 -25.06 -14.79
N ILE A 96 -33.39 -24.72 -16.03
CA ILE A 96 -34.32 -23.62 -16.34
C ILE A 96 -35.75 -24.11 -16.25
N ARG A 97 -36.02 -25.27 -16.87
CA ARG A 97 -37.33 -25.91 -16.93
C ARG A 97 -37.17 -27.43 -16.73
N PRO A 98 -37.67 -28.01 -15.62
CA PRO A 98 -37.40 -29.42 -15.28
C PRO A 98 -37.85 -30.46 -16.31
N ASP A 99 -38.86 -30.13 -17.11
CA ASP A 99 -39.41 -30.89 -18.23
C ASP A 99 -38.51 -30.87 -19.48
N LEU A 100 -37.63 -29.86 -19.65
CA LEU A 100 -36.70 -29.78 -20.79
C LEU A 100 -35.50 -30.74 -20.60
N SER A 101 -35.70 -32.00 -20.97
CA SER A 101 -34.63 -33.01 -21.02
C SER A 101 -33.76 -32.89 -22.28
N SER A 102 -32.62 -33.61 -22.30
CA SER A 102 -31.80 -33.76 -23.51
C SER A 102 -32.56 -34.37 -24.70
N VAL A 103 -33.58 -35.20 -24.42
CA VAL A 103 -34.46 -35.81 -25.44
C VAL A 103 -35.35 -34.75 -26.09
N ILE A 104 -35.97 -33.87 -25.31
CA ILE A 104 -36.80 -32.78 -25.84
C ILE A 104 -35.95 -31.75 -26.57
N THR A 105 -34.77 -31.44 -26.03
CA THR A 105 -33.78 -30.57 -26.69
C THR A 105 -33.41 -31.13 -28.08
N SER A 106 -33.14 -32.43 -28.16
CA SER A 106 -32.84 -33.10 -29.43
C SER A 106 -34.04 -33.13 -30.38
N SER A 107 -35.26 -33.29 -29.85
CA SER A 107 -36.51 -33.24 -30.63
C SER A 107 -36.72 -31.88 -31.30
N VAL A 108 -36.53 -30.79 -30.55
CA VAL A 108 -36.62 -29.41 -31.08
C VAL A 108 -35.55 -29.17 -32.15
N LEU A 109 -34.32 -29.61 -31.92
CA LEU A 109 -33.21 -29.43 -32.87
C LEU A 109 -33.42 -30.25 -34.16
N ASN A 110 -33.90 -31.48 -34.06
CA ASN A 110 -34.20 -32.32 -35.22
C ASN A 110 -35.27 -31.70 -36.13
N ARG A 111 -36.30 -31.08 -35.53
CA ARG A 111 -37.34 -30.33 -36.26
C ARG A 111 -36.82 -29.06 -36.95
N LEU A 112 -35.64 -28.58 -36.54
CA LEU A 112 -34.95 -27.41 -37.09
C LEU A 112 -33.73 -27.76 -37.97
N SER A 113 -33.58 -29.01 -38.40
CA SER A 113 -32.43 -29.49 -39.18
C SER A 113 -32.10 -28.68 -40.45
N ALA A 114 -33.05 -27.92 -41.00
CA ALA A 114 -32.84 -27.01 -42.13
C ALA A 114 -32.21 -25.65 -41.75
N LEU A 115 -32.21 -25.30 -40.46
CA LEU A 115 -31.81 -24.01 -39.91
C LEU A 115 -30.64 -24.12 -38.93
N VAL A 116 -30.56 -25.24 -38.21
CA VAL A 116 -29.50 -25.59 -37.26
C VAL A 116 -28.97 -26.96 -37.65
N TYR A 117 -27.66 -27.08 -37.82
CA TYR A 117 -27.02 -28.36 -38.12
C TYR A 117 -25.92 -28.67 -37.11
N ASN A 118 -25.77 -29.96 -36.79
CA ASN A 118 -24.78 -30.46 -35.87
C ASN A 118 -23.56 -30.95 -36.66
N ARG A 119 -22.37 -30.42 -36.34
CA ARG A 119 -21.09 -30.87 -36.90
C ARG A 119 -20.09 -30.98 -35.75
N ASP A 120 -19.42 -32.12 -35.62
CA ASP A 120 -18.43 -32.39 -34.57
C ASP A 120 -18.98 -32.15 -33.14
N GLU A 121 -20.21 -32.61 -32.89
CA GLU A 121 -20.97 -32.42 -31.63
C GLU A 121 -21.28 -30.96 -31.26
N LYS A 122 -21.10 -30.03 -32.20
CA LYS A 122 -21.36 -28.60 -32.02
C LYS A 122 -22.49 -28.12 -32.93
N LEU A 123 -23.35 -27.26 -32.39
CA LEU A 123 -24.47 -26.68 -33.12
C LEU A 123 -24.03 -25.46 -33.93
N HIS A 124 -24.35 -25.46 -35.21
CA HIS A 124 -24.06 -24.37 -36.14
C HIS A 124 -25.34 -23.81 -36.75
N TYR A 125 -25.38 -22.50 -36.95
CA TYR A 125 -26.48 -21.76 -37.57
C TYR A 125 -25.93 -20.52 -38.28
N HIS A 126 -26.66 -19.98 -39.26
CA HIS A 126 -26.26 -18.77 -39.96
C HIS A 126 -26.64 -17.51 -39.14
N LEU A 127 -25.80 -16.46 -39.17
CA LEU A 127 -26.01 -15.25 -38.37
C LEU A 127 -27.35 -14.55 -38.65
N SER A 128 -27.81 -14.55 -39.91
CA SER A 128 -29.11 -13.98 -40.30
C SER A 128 -30.29 -14.64 -39.60
N PHE A 129 -30.16 -15.90 -39.17
CA PHE A 129 -31.19 -16.60 -38.40
C PHE A 129 -31.30 -16.05 -36.97
N LYS A 130 -30.16 -15.73 -36.35
CA LYS A 130 -30.11 -15.05 -35.05
C LYS A 130 -30.70 -13.64 -35.13
N GLU A 131 -30.38 -12.90 -36.19
CA GLU A 131 -30.91 -11.54 -36.41
C GLU A 131 -32.42 -11.54 -36.63
N PHE A 132 -32.95 -12.55 -37.34
CA PHE A 132 -34.38 -12.77 -37.54
C PHE A 132 -35.09 -12.93 -36.19
N LEU A 133 -34.58 -13.77 -35.28
CA LEU A 133 -35.25 -14.05 -34.01
C LEU A 133 -35.21 -12.90 -32.99
N TYR A 134 -34.36 -11.88 -33.18
CA TYR A 134 -34.13 -10.81 -32.20
C TYR A 134 -34.40 -9.38 -32.67
N SER A 135 -34.18 -9.01 -33.93
CA SER A 135 -34.23 -7.58 -34.34
C SER A 135 -35.32 -7.24 -35.34
N LYS A 136 -35.77 -8.22 -36.14
CA LYS A 136 -36.73 -8.01 -37.24
C LYS A 136 -38.11 -8.58 -36.98
N ASN A 137 -38.28 -9.27 -35.86
CA ASN A 137 -39.51 -9.95 -35.48
C ASN A 137 -40.04 -9.45 -34.13
N GLU A 138 -39.66 -8.24 -33.72
CA GLU A 138 -40.15 -7.64 -32.48
C GLU A 138 -41.68 -7.53 -32.52
N GLY A 139 -42.36 -8.22 -31.59
CA GLY A 139 -43.81 -8.36 -31.56
C GLY A 139 -44.38 -9.59 -32.29
N SER A 140 -43.54 -10.43 -32.92
CA SER A 140 -43.98 -11.70 -33.50
C SER A 140 -43.97 -12.85 -32.50
N LYS A 141 -44.70 -13.93 -32.80
CA LYS A 141 -44.73 -15.16 -31.97
C LYS A 141 -43.40 -15.92 -31.92
N PHE A 142 -42.44 -15.62 -32.80
CA PHE A 142 -41.11 -16.23 -32.85
C PHE A 142 -40.01 -15.39 -32.18
N TYR A 143 -40.37 -14.22 -31.66
CA TYR A 143 -39.44 -13.29 -31.04
C TYR A 143 -38.79 -13.89 -29.79
N ILE A 144 -37.46 -13.76 -29.68
CA ILE A 144 -36.69 -14.20 -28.52
C ILE A 144 -36.03 -13.00 -27.85
N ARG A 145 -36.31 -12.84 -26.57
CA ARG A 145 -35.71 -11.82 -25.70
C ARG A 145 -34.38 -12.29 -25.13
N PHE A 146 -33.26 -11.92 -25.77
CA PHE A 146 -31.93 -12.33 -25.32
C PHE A 146 -31.56 -11.83 -23.92
N ASP A 147 -32.10 -10.69 -23.50
CA ASP A 147 -31.96 -10.18 -22.13
C ASP A 147 -32.51 -11.18 -21.10
N LYS A 148 -33.69 -11.77 -21.37
CA LYS A 148 -34.26 -12.83 -20.53
C LYS A 148 -33.43 -14.12 -20.57
N CYS A 149 -32.86 -14.48 -21.73
CA CYS A 149 -32.00 -15.65 -21.86
C CYS A 149 -30.68 -15.48 -21.09
N HIS A 150 -30.07 -14.28 -21.12
CA HIS A 150 -28.88 -13.96 -20.32
C HIS A 150 -29.18 -14.08 -18.82
N MET A 151 -30.33 -13.56 -18.36
CA MET A 151 -30.77 -13.76 -16.97
C MET A 151 -30.93 -15.24 -16.59
N GLN A 152 -31.62 -16.03 -17.42
CA GLN A 152 -31.81 -17.47 -17.15
C GLN A 152 -30.47 -18.21 -17.09
N LEU A 153 -29.56 -17.93 -18.03
CA LEU A 153 -28.21 -18.50 -18.03
C LEU A 153 -27.41 -18.11 -16.80
N LEU A 154 -27.48 -16.86 -16.36
CA LEU A 154 -26.82 -16.42 -15.13
C LEU A 154 -27.31 -17.22 -13.91
N LYS A 155 -28.64 -17.34 -13.74
CA LYS A 155 -29.23 -18.12 -12.64
C LYS A 155 -28.80 -19.58 -12.68
N VAL A 156 -28.80 -20.20 -13.86
CA VAL A 156 -28.31 -21.59 -14.02
C VAL A 156 -26.83 -21.70 -13.69
N CYS A 157 -25.99 -20.79 -14.20
CA CYS A 157 -24.56 -20.82 -13.94
C CYS A 157 -24.27 -20.72 -12.43
N LEU A 158 -24.87 -19.74 -11.74
CA LEU A 158 -24.70 -19.58 -10.28
C LEU A 158 -25.19 -20.81 -9.52
N LYS A 159 -26.32 -21.38 -9.91
CA LYS A 159 -26.85 -22.62 -9.31
C LYS A 159 -25.92 -23.81 -9.51
N LEU A 160 -25.34 -23.98 -10.70
CA LEU A 160 -24.40 -25.06 -11.00
C LEU A 160 -23.09 -24.88 -10.25
N LEU A 161 -22.57 -23.64 -10.18
CA LEU A 161 -21.39 -23.31 -9.38
C LEU A 161 -21.60 -23.69 -7.91
N MET A 162 -22.73 -23.31 -7.32
CA MET A 162 -23.06 -23.64 -5.92
C MET A 162 -23.48 -25.11 -5.69
N LYS A 163 -23.55 -25.93 -6.74
CA LYS A 163 -23.95 -27.34 -6.64
C LYS A 163 -22.78 -28.31 -6.90
N GLU A 164 -21.95 -28.00 -7.89
CA GLU A 164 -20.92 -28.94 -8.38
C GLU A 164 -19.49 -28.56 -7.96
N LEU A 165 -19.22 -27.31 -7.57
CA LEU A 165 -17.90 -26.93 -7.06
C LEU A 165 -17.59 -27.66 -5.75
N LYS A 166 -16.32 -28.04 -5.56
CA LYS A 166 -15.85 -28.69 -4.33
C LYS A 166 -14.36 -28.43 -4.15
N PHE A 167 -13.92 -28.52 -2.90
CA PHE A 167 -12.51 -28.52 -2.53
C PHE A 167 -11.75 -29.60 -3.32
N ASN A 168 -10.56 -29.26 -3.82
CA ASN A 168 -9.67 -30.17 -4.53
C ASN A 168 -10.37 -30.93 -5.68
N ILE A 169 -11.03 -30.18 -6.57
CA ILE A 169 -11.93 -30.73 -7.60
C ILE A 169 -11.24 -31.73 -8.54
N CYS A 170 -9.94 -31.55 -8.81
CA CYS A 170 -9.11 -32.41 -9.65
C CYS A 170 -8.35 -33.51 -8.87
N ASN A 171 -8.66 -33.68 -7.58
CA ASN A 171 -8.14 -34.73 -6.71
C ASN A 171 -6.60 -34.80 -6.70
N LEU A 172 -5.94 -33.66 -6.46
CA LEU A 172 -4.50 -33.58 -6.29
C LEU A 172 -4.11 -34.27 -4.97
N GLU A 173 -3.12 -35.16 -5.03
CA GLU A 173 -2.79 -36.06 -3.94
C GLU A 173 -1.79 -35.46 -2.94
N THR A 174 -1.05 -34.42 -3.33
CA THR A 174 -0.02 -33.79 -2.50
C THR A 174 0.13 -32.31 -2.81
N SER A 175 0.60 -31.52 -1.84
CA SER A 175 1.00 -30.12 -2.03
C SER A 175 2.48 -29.94 -2.36
N PHE A 176 3.30 -31.00 -2.29
CA PHE A 176 4.74 -30.91 -2.55
C PHE A 176 5.10 -30.57 -4.00
N LEU A 177 4.15 -30.68 -4.92
CA LEU A 177 4.38 -30.61 -6.36
C LEU A 177 3.81 -29.33 -6.98
N LYS A 178 4.50 -28.83 -8.00
CA LYS A 178 3.94 -27.84 -8.92
C LYS A 178 2.89 -28.50 -9.83
N ASN A 179 1.94 -27.72 -10.32
CA ASN A 179 0.85 -28.13 -11.20
C ASN A 179 1.36 -28.95 -12.41
N ASP A 180 2.50 -28.56 -13.00
CA ASP A 180 3.09 -29.24 -14.17
C ASP A 180 3.71 -30.61 -13.87
N ALA A 181 3.96 -30.94 -12.60
CA ALA A 181 4.58 -32.20 -12.19
C ALA A 181 3.58 -33.34 -11.98
N PHE A 182 2.27 -33.05 -11.95
CA PHE A 182 1.23 -34.07 -11.75
C PHE A 182 1.06 -34.98 -12.96
N LYS A 183 0.81 -36.26 -12.68
CA LYS A 183 0.44 -37.28 -13.68
C LYS A 183 -0.86 -37.98 -13.24
N PRO A 184 -1.89 -38.12 -14.10
CA PRO A 184 -2.06 -37.44 -15.39
C PRO A 184 -1.98 -35.91 -15.28
N SER A 185 -1.71 -35.23 -16.40
CA SER A 185 -1.52 -33.77 -16.41
C SER A 185 -2.79 -33.03 -15.96
N ILE A 186 -2.65 -31.79 -15.48
CA ILE A 186 -3.80 -30.99 -15.03
C ILE A 186 -4.87 -30.88 -16.12
N LYS A 187 -4.49 -30.63 -17.38
CA LYS A 187 -5.42 -30.55 -18.52
C LYS A 187 -6.22 -31.84 -18.77
N GLU A 188 -5.65 -32.99 -18.45
CA GLU A 188 -6.35 -34.28 -18.54
C GLU A 188 -7.29 -34.47 -17.35
N ARG A 189 -6.84 -34.13 -16.14
CA ARG A 189 -7.66 -34.17 -14.92
C ARG A 189 -8.86 -33.24 -15.02
N GLU A 190 -8.71 -32.04 -15.59
CA GLU A 190 -9.82 -31.12 -15.84
C GLU A 190 -10.91 -31.76 -16.70
N LYS A 191 -10.55 -32.45 -17.78
CA LYS A 191 -11.51 -33.15 -18.66
C LYS A 191 -12.19 -34.32 -17.97
N MET A 192 -11.53 -34.95 -17.00
CA MET A 192 -12.07 -36.09 -16.25
C MET A 192 -13.00 -35.65 -15.12
N TYR A 193 -12.67 -34.58 -14.40
CA TYR A 193 -13.34 -34.20 -13.16
C TYR A 193 -14.26 -32.98 -13.28
N ILE A 194 -14.07 -32.12 -14.28
CA ILE A 194 -14.88 -30.91 -14.48
C ILE A 194 -15.78 -31.12 -15.70
N SER A 195 -17.09 -31.13 -15.46
CA SER A 195 -18.09 -31.28 -16.51
C SER A 195 -18.09 -30.09 -17.48
N GLU A 196 -18.49 -30.29 -18.73
CA GLU A 196 -18.49 -29.23 -19.75
C GLU A 196 -19.38 -28.04 -19.34
N HIS A 197 -20.54 -28.29 -18.74
CA HIS A 197 -21.45 -27.24 -18.27
C HIS A 197 -20.95 -26.51 -17.02
N LEU A 198 -20.22 -27.18 -16.11
CA LEU A 198 -19.59 -26.52 -14.98
C LEU A 198 -18.46 -25.61 -15.46
N ARG A 199 -17.60 -26.09 -16.36
CA ARG A 199 -16.53 -25.29 -16.96
C ARG A 199 -17.11 -24.06 -17.66
N TYR A 200 -18.17 -24.24 -18.45
CA TYR A 200 -18.87 -23.10 -19.06
C TYR A 200 -19.37 -22.12 -18.00
N SER A 201 -19.99 -22.62 -16.92
CA SER A 201 -20.49 -21.79 -15.83
C SER A 201 -19.37 -21.01 -15.13
N CYS A 202 -18.21 -21.63 -14.88
CA CYS A 202 -17.05 -20.97 -14.27
C CYS A 202 -16.51 -19.80 -15.12
N VAL A 203 -16.57 -19.94 -16.45
CA VAL A 203 -16.01 -18.98 -17.41
C VAL A 203 -17.04 -17.90 -17.81
N TYR A 204 -18.32 -18.22 -17.95
CA TYR A 204 -19.25 -17.33 -18.65
C TYR A 204 -20.33 -16.70 -17.76
N TRP A 205 -20.45 -17.05 -16.48
CA TRP A 205 -21.46 -16.46 -15.59
C TRP A 205 -21.40 -14.93 -15.56
N THR A 206 -20.21 -14.33 -15.52
CA THR A 206 -20.04 -12.86 -15.54
C THR A 206 -20.36 -12.20 -16.86
N THR A 207 -20.15 -12.90 -17.98
CA THR A 207 -20.59 -12.41 -19.30
C THR A 207 -22.12 -12.28 -19.34
N HIS A 208 -22.83 -13.21 -18.69
CA HIS A 208 -24.28 -13.13 -18.56
C HIS A 208 -24.72 -12.06 -17.57
N LEU A 209 -23.96 -11.83 -16.49
CA LEU A 209 -24.19 -10.75 -15.53
C LEU A 209 -24.10 -9.35 -16.16
N ILE A 210 -23.09 -9.09 -16.99
CA ILE A 210 -22.91 -7.78 -17.64
C ILE A 210 -24.08 -7.43 -18.58
N LYS A 211 -24.72 -8.45 -19.17
CA LYS A 211 -25.84 -8.29 -20.11
C LYS A 211 -27.20 -8.41 -19.43
N PHE A 212 -27.23 -8.42 -18.10
CA PHE A 212 -28.43 -8.55 -17.30
C PHE A 212 -29.31 -7.29 -17.42
N PRO A 213 -30.60 -7.41 -17.74
CA PRO A 213 -31.51 -6.27 -17.76
C PRO A 213 -31.81 -5.80 -16.33
N VAL A 214 -31.61 -4.50 -16.05
CA VAL A 214 -31.89 -3.93 -14.73
C VAL A 214 -33.41 -3.71 -14.58
N ASP A 215 -34.13 -4.73 -14.14
CA ASP A 215 -35.46 -4.58 -13.55
C ASP A 215 -35.38 -4.77 -12.01
N THR A 216 -36.22 -4.07 -11.25
CA THR A 216 -36.06 -3.96 -9.79
C THR A 216 -36.43 -5.22 -9.02
N THR A 217 -37.27 -6.09 -9.57
CA THR A 217 -37.76 -7.29 -8.88
C THR A 217 -36.87 -8.52 -9.08
N THR A 218 -36.25 -8.70 -10.25
CA THR A 218 -35.36 -9.85 -10.48
C THR A 218 -33.92 -9.60 -10.02
N LEU A 219 -33.54 -8.34 -9.82
CA LEU A 219 -32.24 -7.93 -9.29
C LEU A 219 -32.00 -8.47 -7.87
N ASP A 220 -33.00 -8.39 -6.98
CA ASP A 220 -32.85 -8.82 -5.58
C ASP A 220 -32.56 -10.32 -5.44
N ASP A 221 -33.19 -11.16 -6.25
CA ASP A 221 -32.96 -12.61 -6.21
C ASP A 221 -31.54 -12.97 -6.68
N ILE A 222 -31.06 -12.33 -7.74
CA ILE A 222 -29.71 -12.56 -8.27
C ILE A 222 -28.65 -12.01 -7.34
N VAL A 223 -28.89 -10.85 -6.72
CA VAL A 223 -27.98 -10.29 -5.71
C VAL A 223 -27.85 -11.25 -4.53
N LYS A 224 -28.93 -11.88 -4.05
CA LYS A 224 -28.85 -12.91 -3.00
C LYS A 224 -28.03 -14.12 -3.41
N ASP A 225 -28.25 -14.63 -4.62
CA ASP A 225 -27.47 -15.78 -5.14
C ASP A 225 -25.99 -15.42 -5.29
N LEU A 226 -25.67 -14.19 -5.72
CA LEU A 226 -24.31 -13.68 -5.82
C LEU A 226 -23.67 -13.47 -4.45
N GLU A 227 -24.38 -12.87 -3.49
CA GLU A 227 -23.93 -12.73 -2.10
C GLU A 227 -23.59 -14.09 -1.51
N LYS A 228 -24.46 -15.08 -1.72
CA LYS A 228 -24.22 -16.45 -1.27
C LYS A 228 -22.99 -17.08 -1.94
N PHE A 229 -22.82 -16.87 -3.25
CA PHE A 229 -21.64 -17.34 -3.97
C PHE A 229 -20.35 -16.68 -3.45
N LEU A 230 -20.38 -15.38 -3.17
CA LEU A 230 -19.22 -14.59 -2.78
C LEU A 230 -18.85 -14.67 -1.28
N TYR A 231 -19.78 -14.92 -0.36
CA TYR A 231 -19.48 -14.95 1.09
C TYR A 231 -19.35 -16.37 1.70
N ASP A 232 -19.67 -17.39 0.92
CA ASP A 232 -19.51 -18.79 1.30
C ASP A 232 -18.30 -19.39 0.55
N LYS A 233 -18.00 -20.66 0.80
CA LYS A 233 -16.88 -21.43 0.22
C LYS A 233 -16.79 -21.43 -1.32
N TRP A 234 -17.84 -21.03 -2.03
CA TRP A 234 -17.94 -21.16 -3.49
C TRP A 234 -16.95 -20.28 -4.25
N LEU A 235 -16.64 -19.07 -3.78
CA LEU A 235 -15.63 -18.22 -4.43
C LEU A 235 -14.24 -18.88 -4.39
N ILE A 236 -13.85 -19.47 -3.26
CA ILE A 236 -12.54 -20.15 -3.14
C ILE A 236 -12.51 -21.41 -4.00
N TYR A 237 -13.59 -22.19 -4.05
CA TYR A 237 -13.66 -23.36 -4.95
C TYR A 237 -13.71 -22.97 -6.42
N TRP A 238 -14.28 -21.82 -6.74
CA TRP A 238 -14.22 -21.26 -8.08
C TRP A 238 -12.80 -20.81 -8.41
N LEU A 239 -12.11 -20.15 -7.49
CA LEU A 239 -10.70 -19.78 -7.65
C LEU A 239 -9.82 -21.02 -7.87
N ASP A 240 -10.02 -22.09 -7.11
CA ASP A 240 -9.36 -23.40 -7.28
C ASP A 240 -9.43 -23.88 -8.74
N VAL A 241 -10.64 -23.93 -9.32
CA VAL A 241 -10.86 -24.27 -10.74
C VAL A 241 -10.15 -23.31 -11.69
N ILE A 242 -10.27 -22.00 -11.47
CA ILE A 242 -9.70 -21.00 -12.37
C ILE A 242 -8.17 -21.02 -12.34
N THR A 243 -7.58 -21.21 -11.17
CA THR A 243 -6.13 -21.34 -10.99
C THR A 243 -5.57 -22.59 -11.67
N LEU A 244 -6.30 -23.71 -11.63
CA LEU A 244 -5.94 -24.93 -12.36
C LEU A 244 -5.96 -24.74 -13.87
N SER A 245 -6.96 -24.01 -14.37
CA SER A 245 -7.15 -23.81 -15.81
C SER A 245 -6.23 -22.76 -16.44
N GLY A 246 -5.53 -21.94 -15.64
CA GLY A 246 -4.57 -20.96 -16.14
C GLY A 246 -5.18 -19.90 -17.07
N TYR A 247 -6.45 -19.55 -16.88
CA TYR A 247 -7.06 -18.45 -17.64
C TYR A 247 -6.54 -17.11 -17.14
N ASP A 248 -6.21 -16.15 -18.01
CA ASP A 248 -5.61 -14.85 -17.59
C ASP A 248 -6.63 -13.72 -17.30
N TRP A 249 -7.92 -13.88 -17.62
CA TRP A 249 -8.89 -12.76 -17.66
C TRP A 249 -9.75 -12.59 -16.37
N TYR A 250 -9.54 -13.41 -15.34
CA TYR A 250 -10.31 -13.41 -14.07
C TYR A 250 -10.09 -12.14 -13.21
N SER A 251 -8.93 -11.48 -13.34
CA SER A 251 -8.68 -10.17 -12.74
C SER A 251 -9.65 -9.10 -13.27
N THR A 252 -9.91 -9.14 -14.59
CA THR A 252 -10.87 -8.26 -15.28
C THR A 252 -12.30 -8.56 -14.81
N VAL A 253 -12.62 -9.84 -14.60
CA VAL A 253 -13.93 -10.28 -14.12
C VAL A 253 -14.27 -9.75 -12.74
N LEU A 254 -13.35 -9.92 -11.78
CA LEU A 254 -13.57 -9.45 -10.41
C LEU A 254 -13.69 -7.92 -10.37
N HIS A 255 -12.93 -7.21 -11.21
CA HIS A 255 -13.04 -5.76 -11.36
C HIS A 255 -14.43 -5.33 -11.86
N LEU A 256 -14.96 -6.00 -12.89
CA LEU A 256 -16.31 -5.74 -13.42
C LEU A 256 -17.41 -6.03 -12.40
N VAL A 257 -17.22 -7.07 -11.56
CA VAL A 257 -18.12 -7.34 -10.43
C VAL A 257 -18.06 -6.19 -9.42
N CYS A 258 -16.87 -5.67 -9.06
CA CYS A 258 -16.77 -4.50 -8.17
C CYS A 258 -17.55 -3.29 -8.73
N GLU A 259 -17.34 -2.95 -10.00
CA GLU A 259 -18.01 -1.80 -10.64
C GLU A 259 -19.54 -1.93 -10.63
N LEU A 260 -20.07 -3.12 -10.93
CA LEU A 260 -21.51 -3.36 -10.95
C LEU A 260 -22.15 -3.25 -9.56
N PHE A 261 -21.49 -3.78 -8.52
CA PHE A 261 -22.01 -3.74 -7.15
C PHE A 261 -21.87 -2.36 -6.50
N SER A 262 -20.87 -1.58 -6.89
CA SER A 262 -20.75 -0.15 -6.53
C SER A 262 -21.95 0.64 -7.05
N CYS A 263 -22.36 0.40 -8.31
CA CYS A 263 -23.56 0.98 -8.90
C CYS A 263 -24.86 0.58 -8.18
N TRP A 264 -24.89 -0.58 -7.52
CA TRP A 264 -26.05 -1.09 -6.77
C TRP A 264 -26.04 -0.74 -5.27
N GLY A 265 -25.03 -0.01 -4.78
CA GLY A 265 -24.97 0.47 -3.40
C GLY A 265 -24.65 -0.61 -2.35
N ARG A 266 -23.88 -1.64 -2.71
CA ARG A 266 -23.54 -2.79 -1.81
C ARG A 266 -22.05 -2.81 -1.47
N SER A 267 -21.63 -1.94 -0.54
CA SER A 267 -20.22 -1.71 -0.19
C SER A 267 -19.46 -2.93 0.36
N GLY A 268 -20.14 -3.89 1.01
CA GLY A 268 -19.46 -5.08 1.58
C GLY A 268 -18.93 -6.06 0.52
N ILE A 269 -19.64 -6.19 -0.60
CA ILE A 269 -19.27 -7.10 -1.70
C ILE A 269 -18.17 -6.48 -2.55
N GLU A 270 -18.28 -5.18 -2.80
CA GLU A 270 -17.26 -4.38 -3.48
C GLU A 270 -15.90 -4.54 -2.78
N GLN A 271 -15.86 -4.40 -1.46
CA GLN A 271 -14.64 -4.60 -0.68
C GLN A 271 -14.07 -6.02 -0.85
N LEU A 272 -14.92 -7.06 -0.73
CA LEU A 272 -14.48 -8.44 -0.83
C LEU A 272 -13.93 -8.78 -2.23
N ALA A 273 -14.61 -8.33 -3.29
CA ALA A 273 -14.18 -8.55 -4.67
C ALA A 273 -12.87 -7.80 -4.98
N GLU A 274 -12.69 -6.59 -4.44
CA GLU A 274 -11.45 -5.82 -4.57
C GLU A 274 -10.28 -6.48 -3.82
N GLU A 275 -10.50 -6.92 -2.58
CA GLU A 275 -9.51 -7.67 -1.80
C GLU A 275 -9.11 -8.97 -2.51
N THR A 276 -10.07 -9.66 -3.14
CA THR A 276 -9.82 -10.88 -3.93
C THR A 276 -8.98 -10.58 -5.17
N HIS A 277 -9.30 -9.52 -5.89
CA HIS A 277 -8.53 -9.07 -7.05
C HIS A 277 -7.07 -8.73 -6.65
N LYS A 278 -6.88 -8.01 -5.54
CA LYS A 278 -5.55 -7.68 -5.02
C LYS A 278 -4.77 -8.92 -4.56
N MET A 279 -5.46 -9.90 -3.96
CA MET A 279 -4.87 -11.18 -3.55
C MET A 279 -4.31 -11.92 -4.77
N ILE A 280 -5.09 -12.04 -5.84
CA ILE A 280 -4.67 -12.69 -7.07
C ILE A 280 -3.38 -12.07 -7.62
N ASN A 281 -3.29 -10.74 -7.64
CA ASN A 281 -2.13 -10.05 -8.16
C ASN A 281 -0.90 -10.22 -7.24
N ALA A 282 -1.09 -10.16 -5.92
CA ALA A 282 -0.01 -10.27 -4.94
C ALA A 282 0.54 -11.70 -4.81
N PHE A 283 -0.29 -12.71 -5.08
CA PHE A 283 0.03 -14.13 -4.92
C PHE A 283 -0.05 -14.91 -6.25
N SER A 284 0.21 -14.25 -7.39
CA SER A 284 0.10 -14.88 -8.71
C SER A 284 1.01 -16.09 -8.89
N ILE A 285 2.22 -16.07 -8.32
CA ILE A 285 3.19 -17.18 -8.38
C ILE A 285 2.61 -18.46 -7.75
N PRO A 286 2.26 -18.51 -6.45
CA PRO A 286 1.74 -19.74 -5.86
C PRO A 286 0.41 -20.17 -6.47
N LEU A 287 -0.45 -19.23 -6.89
CA LEU A 287 -1.73 -19.55 -7.54
C LEU A 287 -1.55 -20.23 -8.90
N THR A 288 -0.54 -19.84 -9.68
CA THR A 288 -0.27 -20.44 -11.00
C THR A 288 0.57 -21.71 -10.89
N GLU A 289 1.53 -21.73 -9.98
CA GLU A 289 2.48 -22.84 -9.87
C GLU A 289 1.97 -24.03 -9.05
N SER A 290 1.15 -23.83 -8.01
CA SER A 290 0.64 -24.94 -7.21
C SER A 290 -0.69 -24.60 -6.53
N THR A 291 -1.77 -25.16 -7.09
CA THR A 291 -3.16 -24.93 -6.64
C THR A 291 -3.40 -25.18 -5.14
N PRO A 292 -2.84 -26.23 -4.51
CA PRO A 292 -2.97 -26.44 -3.05
C PRO A 292 -2.54 -25.23 -2.21
N HIS A 293 -1.59 -24.43 -2.71
CA HIS A 293 -1.07 -23.27 -1.99
C HIS A 293 -2.00 -22.05 -2.00
N LEU A 294 -3.12 -22.07 -2.73
CA LEU A 294 -4.26 -21.18 -2.47
C LEU A 294 -4.71 -21.31 -1.00
N TYR A 295 -4.79 -22.54 -0.50
CA TYR A 295 -5.23 -22.85 0.87
C TYR A 295 -4.07 -22.81 1.87
N LEU A 296 -2.89 -23.31 1.49
CA LEU A 296 -1.75 -23.47 2.42
C LEU A 296 -0.89 -22.22 2.58
N SER A 297 -0.83 -21.35 1.57
CA SER A 297 0.06 -20.19 1.57
C SER A 297 -0.69 -18.89 1.38
N VAL A 298 -1.58 -18.78 0.39
CA VAL A 298 -2.24 -17.50 0.07
C VAL A 298 -3.17 -17.08 1.19
N LEU A 299 -4.20 -17.89 1.52
CA LEU A 299 -5.16 -17.52 2.55
C LEU A 299 -4.55 -17.34 3.95
N PRO A 300 -3.63 -18.20 4.44
CA PRO A 300 -2.95 -18.04 5.73
C PRO A 300 -2.06 -16.81 5.82
N MET A 301 -1.52 -16.33 4.69
CA MET A 301 -0.67 -15.14 4.63
C MET A 301 -1.45 -13.84 4.43
N LEU A 302 -2.79 -13.86 4.39
CA LEU A 302 -3.60 -12.65 4.33
C LEU A 302 -3.74 -12.00 5.72
N PRO A 303 -3.77 -10.66 5.81
CA PRO A 303 -3.99 -9.95 7.08
C PRO A 303 -5.40 -10.21 7.64
N ASP A 304 -5.50 -10.39 8.97
CA ASP A 304 -6.78 -10.69 9.64
C ASP A 304 -7.77 -9.53 9.62
N SER A 305 -7.31 -8.32 9.29
CA SER A 305 -8.18 -7.16 9.12
C SER A 305 -9.03 -7.24 7.85
N LEU A 306 -8.60 -7.99 6.83
CA LEU A 306 -9.31 -8.09 5.55
C LEU A 306 -10.62 -8.86 5.71
N SER A 307 -11.66 -8.40 5.02
CA SER A 307 -12.95 -9.09 4.97
C SER A 307 -12.79 -10.47 4.35
N LEU A 308 -11.96 -10.60 3.31
CA LEU A 308 -11.62 -11.87 2.65
C LEU A 308 -11.07 -12.91 3.64
N ARG A 309 -10.12 -12.50 4.49
CA ARG A 309 -9.53 -13.40 5.49
C ARG A 309 -10.59 -13.87 6.49
N LYS A 310 -11.38 -12.96 7.05
CA LYS A 310 -12.45 -13.28 8.02
C LYS A 310 -13.53 -14.18 7.45
N THR A 311 -13.91 -13.97 6.19
CA THR A 311 -14.97 -14.74 5.53
C THR A 311 -14.57 -16.21 5.35
N TYR A 312 -13.31 -16.46 4.98
CA TYR A 312 -12.84 -17.80 4.60
C TYR A 312 -12.11 -18.56 5.69
N GLU A 313 -11.66 -17.89 6.75
CA GLU A 313 -11.02 -18.54 7.89
C GLU A 313 -11.89 -19.64 8.52
N LYS A 314 -13.22 -19.46 8.56
CA LYS A 314 -14.17 -20.49 9.04
C LYS A 314 -14.19 -21.79 8.23
N HIS A 315 -13.64 -21.76 7.01
CA HIS A 315 -13.55 -22.91 6.11
C HIS A 315 -12.14 -23.51 6.06
N LEU A 316 -11.19 -22.93 6.80
CA LEU A 316 -9.81 -23.41 6.88
C LEU A 316 -9.60 -24.09 8.23
N GLY A 317 -9.19 -25.36 8.22
CA GLY A 317 -8.84 -26.08 9.44
C GLY A 317 -7.33 -26.00 9.73
N LYS A 318 -6.60 -26.96 9.17
CA LYS A 318 -5.21 -27.28 9.50
C LYS A 318 -4.18 -26.44 8.75
N THR A 319 -4.30 -25.12 8.80
CA THR A 319 -3.39 -24.19 8.12
C THR A 319 -2.29 -23.66 9.03
N VAL A 320 -1.17 -23.22 8.45
CA VAL A 320 -0.06 -22.57 9.16
C VAL A 320 -0.55 -21.30 9.86
N GLN A 321 -0.13 -21.09 11.12
CA GLN A 321 -0.41 -19.86 11.84
C GLN A 321 0.86 -19.01 11.89
N VAL A 322 0.78 -17.79 11.38
CA VAL A 322 1.88 -16.83 11.50
C VAL A 322 1.66 -15.99 12.75
N MET A 323 2.55 -16.12 13.72
CA MET A 323 2.50 -15.37 14.96
C MET A 323 2.94 -13.93 14.70
N ARG A 324 2.11 -12.96 15.07
CA ARG A 324 2.29 -11.54 14.72
C ARG A 324 2.66 -10.72 15.96
N TYR A 325 3.88 -10.89 16.46
CA TYR A 325 4.43 -10.01 17.50
C TYR A 325 5.04 -8.75 16.86
N GLY A 326 4.50 -7.58 17.21
CA GLY A 326 4.98 -6.29 16.69
C GLY A 326 4.58 -6.07 15.23
N GLU A 327 3.37 -5.57 15.01
CA GLU A 327 2.98 -5.03 13.71
C GLU A 327 3.84 -3.80 13.39
N ALA A 328 4.91 -3.95 12.61
CA ALA A 328 4.99 -3.25 11.33
C ALA A 328 6.26 -3.55 10.52
N SER A 329 6.01 -3.62 9.22
CA SER A 329 6.93 -3.37 8.08
C SER A 329 6.49 -4.28 6.95
N ALA A 330 6.66 -5.60 7.11
CA ALA A 330 6.29 -6.56 6.07
C ALA A 330 4.78 -6.75 5.96
N TRP A 331 4.09 -6.96 7.09
CA TRP A 331 2.63 -7.03 7.15
C TRP A 331 1.99 -5.69 6.83
N THR A 332 2.62 -4.57 7.19
CA THR A 332 2.18 -3.23 6.77
C THR A 332 2.38 -3.00 5.28
N LYS A 333 3.44 -3.52 4.65
CA LYS A 333 3.62 -3.49 3.19
C LYS A 333 2.57 -4.34 2.48
N LEU A 334 2.25 -5.50 3.05
CA LEU A 334 1.19 -6.38 2.53
C LEU A 334 -0.17 -5.70 2.71
N LEU A 335 -0.50 -5.23 3.91
CA LEU A 335 -1.67 -4.36 4.16
C LEU A 335 -1.69 -3.12 3.27
N LYS A 336 -0.55 -2.51 2.93
CA LYS A 336 -0.47 -1.38 1.99
C LYS A 336 -0.81 -1.77 0.55
N LEU A 337 -0.49 -2.99 0.13
CA LEU A 337 -0.93 -3.56 -1.14
C LEU A 337 -2.45 -3.80 -1.16
N PHE A 338 -3.01 -4.21 -0.02
CA PHE A 338 -4.45 -4.44 0.13
C PHE A 338 -5.26 -3.16 0.44
N SER A 339 -4.63 -2.15 1.02
CA SER A 339 -5.19 -0.82 1.25
C SER A 339 -5.15 0.01 -0.04
N PHE A 340 -6.13 0.86 -0.23
CA PHE A 340 -6.14 1.88 -1.29
C PHE A 340 -4.79 2.63 -1.34
N GLN A 341 -4.10 2.60 -2.49
CA GLN A 341 -2.79 3.26 -2.63
C GLN A 341 -2.96 4.78 -2.64
N ASN A 342 -2.80 5.42 -1.48
CA ASN A 342 -3.02 6.86 -1.28
C ASN A 342 -1.74 7.72 -1.31
N THR A 343 -0.62 7.19 -1.81
CA THR A 343 0.63 7.96 -1.96
C THR A 343 1.27 7.66 -3.30
N PHE A 344 1.19 8.62 -4.22
CA PHE A 344 1.80 8.55 -5.54
C PHE A 344 3.24 9.04 -5.46
N THR A 345 4.20 8.16 -5.71
CA THR A 345 5.63 8.50 -5.74
C THR A 345 6.16 8.41 -7.17
N GLY A 346 6.92 9.42 -7.60
CA GLY A 346 7.55 9.39 -8.92
C GLY A 346 8.06 10.73 -9.44
N HIS A 347 7.54 11.87 -8.97
CA HIS A 347 8.16 13.16 -9.22
C HIS A 347 9.49 13.29 -8.49
N THR A 348 10.45 13.98 -9.12
CA THR A 348 11.81 14.18 -8.56
C THR A 348 12.02 15.56 -7.93
N GLY A 349 10.97 16.38 -7.92
CA GLY A 349 10.93 17.69 -7.26
C GLY A 349 9.50 18.06 -6.86
N ASP A 350 9.33 19.26 -6.29
CA ASP A 350 8.07 19.75 -5.73
C ASP A 350 6.87 19.56 -6.67
N VAL A 351 5.72 19.18 -6.13
CA VAL A 351 4.47 19.09 -6.89
C VAL A 351 3.67 20.38 -6.69
N TYR A 352 3.61 21.23 -7.72
CA TYR A 352 2.96 22.54 -7.64
C TYR A 352 1.45 22.50 -7.91
N SER A 353 0.97 21.50 -8.67
CA SER A 353 -0.44 21.42 -9.04
C SER A 353 -0.91 19.99 -9.23
N VAL A 354 -2.15 19.73 -8.82
CA VAL A 354 -2.87 18.47 -9.03
C VAL A 354 -4.29 18.77 -9.51
N ALA A 355 -4.83 17.91 -10.38
CA ALA A 355 -6.21 18.01 -10.86
C ALA A 355 -6.81 16.61 -11.04
N TYR A 356 -8.08 16.43 -10.68
CA TYR A 356 -8.84 15.23 -10.98
C TYR A 356 -9.45 15.30 -12.39
N SER A 357 -9.56 14.14 -13.04
CA SER A 357 -10.45 13.98 -14.18
C SER A 357 -11.90 14.07 -13.74
N TYR A 358 -12.79 14.48 -14.65
CA TYR A 358 -14.21 14.65 -14.35
C TYR A 358 -14.92 13.34 -13.94
N ASP A 359 -14.41 12.19 -14.40
CA ASP A 359 -14.88 10.86 -14.02
C ASP A 359 -14.29 10.35 -12.68
N GLY A 360 -13.37 11.10 -12.05
CA GLY A 360 -12.71 10.73 -10.80
C GLY A 360 -11.69 9.59 -10.93
N MET A 361 -11.47 9.06 -12.13
CA MET A 361 -10.64 7.88 -12.35
C MET A 361 -9.14 8.19 -12.40
N TYR A 362 -8.78 9.44 -12.69
CA TYR A 362 -7.40 9.85 -12.92
C TYR A 362 -7.04 11.14 -12.18
N ILE A 363 -5.76 11.26 -11.83
CA ILE A 363 -5.16 12.47 -11.28
C ILE A 363 -4.04 12.92 -12.21
N ALA A 364 -3.99 14.20 -12.58
CA ALA A 364 -2.86 14.81 -13.25
C ALA A 364 -2.03 15.60 -12.24
N SER A 365 -0.71 15.55 -12.33
CA SER A 365 0.19 16.35 -11.49
C SER A 365 1.27 17.05 -12.31
N GLY A 366 1.55 18.31 -11.96
CA GLY A 366 2.62 19.14 -12.53
C GLY A 366 3.68 19.48 -11.47
N SER A 367 4.96 19.41 -11.83
CA SER A 367 6.07 19.49 -10.87
C SER A 367 7.22 20.42 -11.30
N HIS A 368 8.05 20.76 -10.31
CA HIS A 368 9.38 21.36 -10.46
C HIS A 368 10.30 20.55 -11.38
N ASP A 369 10.11 19.24 -11.48
CA ASP A 369 10.92 18.39 -12.37
C ASP A 369 10.63 18.60 -13.88
N CYS A 370 9.84 19.62 -14.21
CA CYS A 370 9.44 20.01 -15.58
C CYS A 370 8.56 18.97 -16.29
N THR A 371 7.98 18.01 -15.55
CA THR A 371 7.13 16.95 -16.11
C THR A 371 5.68 17.06 -15.65
N ILE A 372 4.79 16.47 -16.46
CA ILE A 372 3.42 16.15 -16.07
C ILE A 372 3.27 14.64 -15.98
N ARG A 373 2.53 14.17 -14.98
CA ARG A 373 2.20 12.76 -14.80
C ARG A 373 0.70 12.58 -14.66
N ILE A 374 0.19 11.46 -15.17
CA ILE A 374 -1.20 11.06 -15.01
C ILE A 374 -1.19 9.76 -14.21
N TRP A 375 -1.99 9.71 -13.16
CA TRP A 375 -2.07 8.61 -12.22
C TRP A 375 -3.47 8.03 -12.27
N ARG A 376 -3.59 6.71 -12.14
CA ARG A 376 -4.89 6.10 -11.86
C ARG A 376 -5.24 6.43 -10.40
N HIS A 377 -6.49 6.75 -10.11
CA HIS A 377 -6.89 7.12 -8.75
C HIS A 377 -6.82 5.93 -7.77
N HIS A 378 -7.25 4.75 -8.23
CA HIS A 378 -7.51 3.57 -7.38
C HIS A 378 -6.26 2.70 -7.15
N THR A 379 -5.38 2.63 -8.14
CA THR A 379 -4.05 2.02 -8.07
C THR A 379 -3.08 3.17 -8.13
N GLY A 380 -2.01 3.26 -7.37
CA GLY A 380 -1.03 4.36 -7.42
C GLY A 380 -0.28 4.53 -8.75
N GLU A 381 -0.72 3.92 -9.84
CA GLU A 381 0.06 3.65 -11.04
C GLU A 381 0.04 4.80 -12.02
N LEU A 382 1.19 5.02 -12.65
CA LEU A 382 1.36 5.98 -13.74
C LEU A 382 0.65 5.46 -15.00
N VAL A 383 -0.25 6.26 -15.55
CA VAL A 383 -0.98 5.97 -16.78
C VAL A 383 -0.17 6.51 -17.97
N GLY A 384 0.40 5.58 -18.74
CA GLY A 384 1.23 5.91 -19.89
C GLY A 384 2.63 6.43 -19.52
N ASN A 385 3.24 7.17 -20.43
CA ASN A 385 4.58 7.73 -20.25
C ASN A 385 4.54 9.11 -19.58
N VAL A 386 5.59 9.44 -18.81
CA VAL A 386 5.83 10.78 -18.27
C VAL A 386 5.77 11.82 -19.40
N LEU A 387 4.91 12.82 -19.25
CA LEU A 387 4.69 13.87 -20.24
C LEU A 387 5.83 14.90 -20.13
N LYS A 388 6.84 14.73 -20.98
CA LYS A 388 8.02 15.61 -21.05
C LYS A 388 7.90 16.58 -22.23
N GLY A 389 8.18 17.86 -21.98
CA GLY A 389 8.26 18.84 -23.06
C GLY A 389 8.39 20.30 -22.61
N HIS A 390 7.96 20.65 -21.40
CA HIS A 390 8.27 21.96 -20.83
C HIS A 390 9.76 22.11 -20.55
N LYS A 391 10.27 23.34 -20.68
CA LYS A 391 11.70 23.66 -20.47
C LYS A 391 12.01 24.14 -19.04
N ASP A 392 10.98 24.34 -18.22
CA ASP A 392 11.04 24.89 -16.88
C ASP A 392 9.81 24.41 -16.07
N TYR A 393 9.70 24.80 -14.81
CA TYR A 393 8.72 24.29 -13.83
C TYR A 393 7.28 24.33 -14.33
N VAL A 394 6.51 23.30 -14.03
CA VAL A 394 5.07 23.23 -14.34
C VAL A 394 4.28 23.69 -13.12
N TRP A 395 3.63 24.84 -13.21
CA TRP A 395 2.91 25.45 -12.08
C TRP A 395 1.44 25.09 -12.01
N SER A 396 0.81 24.69 -13.12
CA SER A 396 -0.62 24.40 -13.14
C SER A 396 -0.95 23.31 -14.15
N VAL A 397 -1.87 22.41 -13.77
CA VAL A 397 -2.46 21.39 -14.64
C VAL A 397 -3.99 21.39 -14.52
N ALA A 398 -4.69 21.09 -15.61
CA ALA A 398 -6.15 20.98 -15.62
C ALA A 398 -6.63 19.95 -16.67
N PHE A 399 -7.67 19.18 -16.35
CA PHE A 399 -8.34 18.30 -17.32
C PHE A 399 -9.39 19.04 -18.14
N SER A 400 -9.57 18.65 -19.40
CA SER A 400 -10.72 19.07 -20.20
C SER A 400 -12.01 18.41 -19.71
N PRO A 401 -13.19 19.03 -19.90
CA PRO A 401 -14.49 18.46 -19.50
C PRO A 401 -14.78 17.07 -20.05
N ASP A 402 -14.28 16.76 -21.24
CA ASP A 402 -14.40 15.46 -21.90
C ASP A 402 -13.36 14.41 -21.42
N GLY A 403 -12.44 14.79 -20.53
CA GLY A 403 -11.38 13.92 -20.00
C GLY A 403 -10.32 13.51 -21.03
N GLN A 404 -10.36 14.01 -22.27
CA GLN A 404 -9.45 13.59 -23.33
C GLN A 404 -8.11 14.30 -23.31
N TYR A 405 -8.06 15.50 -22.71
CA TYR A 405 -6.89 16.37 -22.72
C TYR A 405 -6.51 16.85 -21.32
N VAL A 406 -5.21 17.08 -21.13
CA VAL A 406 -4.66 17.83 -20.00
C VAL A 406 -4.01 19.09 -20.54
N ALA A 407 -4.28 20.24 -19.92
CA ALA A 407 -3.53 21.47 -20.15
C ALA A 407 -2.50 21.67 -19.05
N SER A 408 -1.32 22.20 -19.38
CA SER A 408 -0.29 22.57 -18.41
C SER A 408 0.25 23.97 -18.67
N GLY A 409 0.39 24.77 -17.61
CA GLY A 409 1.04 26.08 -17.62
C GLY A 409 2.40 26.03 -16.93
N SER A 410 3.41 26.66 -17.53
CA SER A 410 4.80 26.59 -17.06
C SER A 410 5.48 27.94 -16.96
N ARG A 411 6.55 27.99 -16.16
CA ARG A 411 7.51 29.10 -16.09
C ARG A 411 8.17 29.39 -17.45
N ASP A 412 8.19 28.42 -18.37
CA ASP A 412 8.70 28.59 -19.74
C ASP A 412 7.84 29.49 -20.65
N LYS A 413 6.79 30.13 -20.08
CA LYS A 413 5.86 31.07 -20.73
C LYS A 413 4.87 30.41 -21.70
N THR A 414 4.85 29.08 -21.76
CA THR A 414 3.99 28.33 -22.68
C THR A 414 2.87 27.61 -21.94
N ILE A 415 1.79 27.35 -22.67
CA ILE A 415 0.74 26.41 -22.27
C ILE A 415 0.81 25.23 -23.23
N ARG A 416 0.76 24.01 -22.70
CA ARG A 416 0.77 22.80 -23.53
C ARG A 416 -0.49 21.99 -23.33
N ILE A 417 -0.99 21.42 -24.44
CA ILE A 417 -2.15 20.52 -24.45
C ILE A 417 -1.66 19.12 -24.77
N TRP A 418 -1.95 18.20 -23.85
CA TRP A 418 -1.55 16.81 -23.89
C TRP A 418 -2.77 15.92 -24.11
N ALA A 419 -2.64 14.86 -24.90
CA ALA A 419 -3.68 13.85 -25.00
C ALA A 419 -3.46 12.78 -23.92
N VAL A 420 -4.54 12.34 -23.27
CA VAL A 420 -4.45 11.37 -22.16
C VAL A 420 -4.18 9.94 -22.66
N TYR A 421 -4.80 9.53 -23.78
CA TYR A 421 -4.87 8.12 -24.19
C TYR A 421 -4.05 7.75 -25.45
N ASN A 422 -3.14 8.61 -25.93
CA ASN A 422 -2.55 8.43 -27.27
C ASN A 422 -1.03 8.62 -27.29
N GLN A 423 -0.27 7.71 -27.90
CA GLN A 423 1.20 7.59 -27.78
C GLN A 423 2.02 8.81 -28.26
N ALA A 424 1.43 9.77 -28.99
CA ALA A 424 2.04 11.04 -29.34
C ALA A 424 1.53 12.17 -28.41
N ASN A 425 2.15 12.26 -27.23
CA ASN A 425 1.55 12.89 -26.05
C ASN A 425 1.46 14.43 -26.06
N LEU A 426 2.13 15.16 -26.96
CA LEU A 426 1.94 16.62 -27.12
C LEU A 426 1.07 16.92 -28.36
N LYS A 427 -0.07 17.58 -28.18
CA LYS A 427 -0.95 17.97 -29.29
C LYS A 427 -0.72 19.40 -29.73
N LYS A 428 -0.55 20.34 -28.80
CA LYS A 428 -0.40 21.75 -29.14
C LYS A 428 0.38 22.53 -28.08
N THR A 429 1.08 23.56 -28.53
CA THR A 429 1.71 24.56 -27.66
C THR A 429 1.08 25.92 -27.96
N LEU A 430 0.56 26.59 -26.94
CA LEU A 430 0.01 27.93 -27.02
C LEU A 430 1.06 28.91 -26.50
N GLN A 431 1.34 29.95 -27.29
CA GLN A 431 2.32 30.99 -26.97
C GLN A 431 1.66 32.36 -27.13
N GLY A 432 1.92 33.26 -26.19
CA GLY A 432 1.38 34.63 -26.22
C GLY A 432 1.57 35.40 -24.91
N HIS A 433 1.78 34.72 -23.79
CA HIS A 433 2.20 35.37 -22.55
C HIS A 433 3.68 35.78 -22.61
N SER A 434 4.02 36.95 -22.04
CA SER A 434 5.41 37.46 -22.02
C SER A 434 6.20 37.00 -20.79
N ASN A 435 5.52 36.41 -19.80
CA ASN A 435 6.09 35.85 -18.57
C ASN A 435 5.48 34.47 -18.24
N GLY A 436 5.99 33.79 -17.22
CA GLY A 436 5.56 32.43 -16.85
C GLY A 436 4.07 32.33 -16.54
N VAL A 437 3.46 31.19 -16.90
CA VAL A 437 2.01 30.95 -16.78
C VAL A 437 1.72 30.23 -15.47
N HIS A 438 1.06 30.91 -14.54
CA HIS A 438 0.81 30.41 -13.19
C HIS A 438 -0.44 29.54 -13.08
N SER A 439 -1.45 29.76 -13.92
CA SER A 439 -2.72 29.05 -13.83
C SER A 439 -3.37 28.85 -15.19
N VAL A 440 -3.93 27.66 -15.41
CA VAL A 440 -4.69 27.27 -16.61
C VAL A 440 -5.99 26.59 -16.21
N VAL A 441 -7.07 26.85 -16.95
CA VAL A 441 -8.39 26.26 -16.67
C VAL A 441 -9.22 26.14 -17.95
N PHE A 442 -9.86 24.99 -18.16
CA PHE A 442 -10.81 24.82 -19.27
C PHE A 442 -12.16 25.46 -18.95
N SER A 443 -12.86 25.93 -19.99
CA SER A 443 -14.25 26.36 -19.83
C SER A 443 -15.14 25.15 -19.55
N PRO A 444 -16.04 25.22 -18.53
CA PRO A 444 -16.94 24.11 -18.22
C PRO A 444 -18.08 23.96 -19.22
N THR A 445 -18.39 25.01 -20.00
CA THR A 445 -19.53 25.04 -20.94
C THR A 445 -19.12 25.12 -22.42
N ASP A 446 -17.92 25.62 -22.72
CA ASP A 446 -17.40 25.67 -24.10
C ASP A 446 -16.18 24.75 -24.24
N GLU A 447 -16.38 23.60 -24.87
CA GLU A 447 -15.37 22.57 -25.14
C GLU A 447 -14.19 23.02 -26.03
N LYS A 448 -14.14 24.28 -26.44
CA LYS A 448 -13.06 24.84 -27.27
C LYS A 448 -12.25 25.88 -26.52
N GLN A 449 -12.69 26.33 -25.36
CA GLN A 449 -12.09 27.44 -24.63
C GLN A 449 -11.24 27.01 -23.43
N LEU A 450 -10.15 27.75 -23.24
CA LEU A 450 -9.26 27.65 -22.08
C LEU A 450 -8.85 29.06 -21.68
N ALA A 451 -8.77 29.35 -20.38
CA ALA A 451 -8.24 30.59 -19.85
C ALA A 451 -6.89 30.36 -19.16
N SER A 452 -6.02 31.37 -19.21
CA SER A 452 -4.74 31.35 -18.51
C SER A 452 -4.43 32.67 -17.81
N GLY A 453 -3.72 32.59 -16.69
CA GLY A 453 -3.17 33.73 -15.95
C GLY A 453 -1.64 33.65 -15.87
N SER A 454 -0.98 34.80 -16.02
CA SER A 454 0.49 34.88 -16.09
C SER A 454 1.08 35.97 -15.20
N GLY A 455 2.38 35.84 -14.94
CA GLY A 455 3.23 36.87 -14.33
C GLY A 455 3.44 38.11 -15.21
N ASP A 456 2.81 38.20 -16.38
CA ASP A 456 2.76 39.42 -17.20
C ASP A 456 1.59 40.35 -16.85
N ASN A 457 0.87 40.03 -15.77
CA ASN A 457 -0.30 40.76 -15.24
C ASN A 457 -1.56 40.66 -16.12
N THR A 458 -1.58 39.76 -17.11
CA THR A 458 -2.71 39.56 -18.02
C THR A 458 -3.37 38.21 -17.84
N LEU A 459 -4.61 38.12 -18.33
CA LEU A 459 -5.28 36.86 -18.61
C LEU A 459 -5.52 36.74 -20.10
N ILE A 460 -5.39 35.54 -20.66
CA ILE A 460 -5.71 35.28 -22.07
C ILE A 460 -6.74 34.17 -22.15
N ILE A 461 -7.78 34.39 -22.97
CA ILE A 461 -8.75 33.37 -23.36
C ILE A 461 -8.29 32.78 -24.70
N TRP A 462 -8.23 31.46 -24.78
CA TRP A 462 -7.70 30.71 -25.91
C TRP A 462 -8.79 29.86 -26.54
N ASN A 463 -8.71 29.69 -27.86
CA ASN A 463 -9.27 28.52 -28.51
C ASN A 463 -8.16 27.46 -28.60
N TYR A 464 -8.13 26.52 -27.65
CA TYR A 464 -7.00 25.58 -27.55
C TYR A 464 -6.95 24.57 -28.71
N LYS A 465 -8.10 24.23 -29.32
CA LYS A 465 -8.16 23.37 -30.51
C LYS A 465 -7.53 24.06 -31.72
N LYS A 466 -7.87 25.33 -31.97
CA LYS A 466 -7.29 26.13 -33.06
C LYS A 466 -5.90 26.67 -32.75
N GLY A 467 -5.54 26.79 -31.48
CA GLY A 467 -4.24 27.30 -31.02
C GLY A 467 -4.10 28.82 -31.10
N VAL A 468 -5.21 29.56 -31.00
CA VAL A 468 -5.24 31.01 -31.16
C VAL A 468 -5.82 31.68 -29.92
N SER A 469 -5.32 32.86 -29.57
CA SER A 469 -5.89 33.71 -28.52
C SER A 469 -7.18 34.36 -29.03
N LEU A 470 -8.27 34.24 -28.27
CA LEU A 470 -9.56 34.86 -28.54
C LEU A 470 -9.66 36.28 -27.95
N GLY A 471 -8.89 36.59 -26.90
CA GLY A 471 -8.82 37.92 -26.31
C GLY A 471 -7.95 37.98 -25.07
N THR A 472 -7.39 39.16 -24.78
CA THR A 472 -6.54 39.44 -23.61
C THR A 472 -7.26 40.38 -22.66
N LEU A 473 -7.39 39.99 -21.40
CA LEU A 473 -7.99 40.78 -20.34
C LEU A 473 -6.89 41.45 -19.52
N THR A 474 -6.93 42.78 -19.45
CA THR A 474 -5.90 43.59 -18.78
C THR A 474 -6.44 44.37 -17.58
N GLY A 475 -5.52 44.67 -16.66
CA GLY A 475 -5.75 45.62 -15.57
C GLY A 475 -5.70 45.04 -14.17
N HIS A 476 -5.05 43.89 -13.96
CA HIS A 476 -4.33 43.64 -12.70
C HIS A 476 -3.03 44.46 -12.67
N LYS A 477 -2.56 44.83 -11.48
CA LYS A 477 -1.31 45.61 -11.29
C LYS A 477 -0.10 44.74 -10.92
N GLY A 478 -0.31 43.44 -10.74
CA GLY A 478 0.72 42.46 -10.42
C GLY A 478 0.36 41.09 -10.99
N SER A 479 1.25 40.12 -10.83
CA SER A 479 1.13 38.78 -11.41
C SER A 479 -0.22 38.15 -11.13
N VAL A 480 -0.83 37.54 -12.15
CA VAL A 480 -2.06 36.77 -12.00
C VAL A 480 -1.67 35.35 -11.61
N LEU A 481 -1.99 34.96 -10.38
CA LEU A 481 -1.53 33.70 -9.79
C LEU A 481 -2.54 32.57 -9.99
N THR A 482 -3.83 32.90 -10.12
CA THR A 482 -4.92 31.93 -10.22
C THR A 482 -6.03 32.46 -11.11
N VAL A 483 -6.60 31.58 -11.94
CA VAL A 483 -7.78 31.87 -12.78
C VAL A 483 -8.76 30.70 -12.70
N ILE A 484 -10.06 30.99 -12.62
CA ILE A 484 -11.10 29.96 -12.59
C ILE A 484 -12.38 30.46 -13.26
N TYR A 485 -13.07 29.58 -14.00
CA TYR A 485 -14.40 29.87 -14.53
C TYR A 485 -15.47 29.73 -13.44
N SER A 486 -16.54 30.52 -13.54
CA SER A 486 -17.78 30.24 -12.83
C SER A 486 -18.39 28.92 -13.33
N PRO A 487 -19.18 28.20 -12.52
CA PRO A 487 -19.79 26.93 -12.92
C PRO A 487 -20.67 27.04 -14.18
N ASP A 488 -21.28 28.20 -14.41
CA ASP A 488 -22.08 28.48 -15.62
C ASP A 488 -21.23 28.92 -16.84
N GLY A 489 -19.90 29.03 -16.67
CA GLY A 489 -18.94 29.44 -17.70
C GLY A 489 -19.03 30.91 -18.14
N LYS A 490 -19.90 31.72 -17.52
CA LYS A 490 -20.14 33.11 -17.96
C LYS A 490 -19.11 34.11 -17.43
N TYR A 491 -18.49 33.80 -16.30
CA TYR A 491 -17.55 34.68 -15.62
C TYR A 491 -16.22 33.98 -15.39
N ILE A 492 -15.14 34.76 -15.33
CA ILE A 492 -13.83 34.29 -14.88
C ILE A 492 -13.48 35.05 -13.60
N ALA A 493 -13.06 34.36 -12.55
CA ALA A 493 -12.46 34.99 -11.37
C ALA A 493 -10.93 34.83 -11.42
N SER A 494 -10.21 35.86 -10.97
CA SER A 494 -8.76 35.85 -10.92
C SER A 494 -8.20 36.46 -9.65
N GLY A 495 -7.20 35.79 -9.07
CA GLY A 495 -6.43 36.28 -7.92
C GLY A 495 -5.04 36.73 -8.35
N SER A 496 -4.54 37.80 -7.72
CA SER A 496 -3.29 38.44 -8.11
C SER A 496 -2.45 38.86 -6.91
N ASN A 497 -1.14 39.02 -7.18
CA ASN A 497 -0.20 39.64 -6.25
C ASN A 497 -0.53 41.12 -5.97
N ASP A 498 -1.45 41.74 -6.73
CA ASP A 498 -1.98 43.08 -6.42
C ASP A 498 -2.99 43.13 -5.27
N GLN A 499 -3.14 42.02 -4.52
CA GLN A 499 -4.02 41.86 -3.35
C GLN A 499 -5.52 41.90 -3.69
N THR A 500 -5.88 41.87 -4.98
CA THR A 500 -7.28 41.93 -5.41
C THR A 500 -7.72 40.65 -6.10
N ILE A 501 -9.03 40.37 -5.99
CA ILE A 501 -9.71 39.39 -6.83
C ILE A 501 -10.54 40.15 -7.85
N LYS A 502 -10.51 39.75 -9.11
CA LYS A 502 -11.30 40.36 -10.17
C LYS A 502 -12.22 39.33 -10.80
N ILE A 503 -13.46 39.75 -11.05
CA ILE A 503 -14.45 38.97 -11.79
C ILE A 503 -14.63 39.63 -13.15
N TRP A 504 -14.43 38.84 -14.20
CA TRP A 504 -14.46 39.26 -15.59
C TRP A 504 -15.72 38.72 -16.26
N ASN A 505 -16.40 39.60 -16.98
CA ASN A 505 -17.40 39.29 -18.00
C ASN A 505 -16.99 40.04 -19.28
N VAL A 506 -17.39 39.55 -20.45
CA VAL A 506 -17.17 40.21 -21.76
C VAL A 506 -17.50 41.71 -21.75
N GLN A 507 -18.40 42.17 -20.88
CA GLN A 507 -18.82 43.57 -20.79
C GLN A 507 -18.42 44.31 -19.49
N ASN A 508 -18.05 43.64 -18.40
CA ASN A 508 -17.91 44.26 -17.07
C ASN A 508 -16.78 43.66 -16.23
N LYS A 509 -16.19 44.50 -15.35
CA LYS A 509 -15.11 44.13 -14.41
C LYS A 509 -15.50 44.50 -12.99
N LYS A 510 -15.68 43.50 -12.12
CA LYS A 510 -15.93 43.70 -10.68
C LYS A 510 -14.64 43.42 -9.89
N VAL A 511 -14.29 44.26 -8.94
CA VAL A 511 -13.07 44.13 -8.12
C VAL A 511 -13.45 43.90 -6.66
N LEU A 512 -12.92 42.84 -6.06
CA LEU A 512 -13.05 42.53 -4.64
C LEU A 512 -11.73 42.88 -3.93
N LYS A 513 -11.82 43.65 -2.84
CA LYS A 513 -10.69 44.11 -2.03
C LYS A 513 -10.91 43.70 -0.58
N GLY A 514 -9.88 43.21 0.09
CA GLY A 514 -9.93 42.86 1.52
C GLY A 514 -8.72 42.08 2.03
N HIS A 515 -8.04 41.31 1.18
CA HIS A 515 -6.76 40.70 1.53
C HIS A 515 -5.66 41.76 1.68
N THR A 516 -4.70 41.52 2.57
CA THR A 516 -3.57 42.44 2.85
C THR A 516 -2.25 42.01 2.21
N ASN A 517 -2.24 40.84 1.55
CA ASN A 517 -1.14 40.31 0.78
C ASN A 517 -1.65 39.63 -0.51
N GLY A 518 -0.75 39.13 -1.36
CA GLY A 518 -1.09 38.54 -2.66
C GLY A 518 -2.03 37.33 -2.55
N VAL A 519 -3.05 37.29 -3.40
CA VAL A 519 -4.05 36.22 -3.44
C VAL A 519 -3.50 35.04 -4.25
N GLN A 520 -3.23 33.92 -3.57
CA GLN A 520 -2.56 32.76 -4.14
C GLN A 520 -3.51 31.80 -4.86
N SER A 521 -4.74 31.63 -4.34
CA SER A 521 -5.71 30.68 -4.87
C SER A 521 -7.13 31.22 -4.76
N VAL A 522 -7.94 30.98 -5.79
CA VAL A 522 -9.34 31.41 -5.88
C VAL A 522 -10.17 30.27 -6.47
N VAL A 523 -11.29 29.93 -5.83
CA VAL A 523 -12.25 28.95 -6.33
C VAL A 523 -13.68 29.47 -6.24
N TYR A 524 -14.53 29.07 -7.18
CA TYR A 524 -15.98 29.21 -7.05
C TYR A 524 -16.54 28.04 -6.25
N SER A 525 -17.58 28.29 -5.45
CA SER A 525 -18.41 27.22 -4.93
C SER A 525 -19.14 26.52 -6.09
N PRO A 526 -19.40 25.20 -6.04
CA PRO A 526 -20.12 24.47 -7.09
C PRO A 526 -21.46 25.09 -7.51
N ASN A 527 -22.18 25.71 -6.56
CA ASN A 527 -23.43 26.42 -6.85
C ASN A 527 -23.25 27.86 -7.40
N GLY A 528 -22.01 28.32 -7.59
CA GLY A 528 -21.65 29.65 -8.10
C GLY A 528 -21.94 30.82 -7.17
N ARG A 529 -22.44 30.57 -5.95
CA ARG A 529 -22.87 31.62 -5.00
C ARG A 529 -21.71 32.31 -4.30
N PHE A 530 -20.62 31.58 -4.06
CA PHE A 530 -19.47 32.08 -3.31
C PHE A 530 -18.19 32.02 -4.13
N ILE A 531 -17.29 32.95 -3.84
CA ILE A 531 -15.89 32.90 -4.24
C ILE A 531 -15.10 32.72 -2.95
N ILE A 532 -14.16 31.77 -2.95
CA ILE A 532 -13.30 31.48 -1.80
C ILE A 532 -11.88 31.78 -2.22
N SER A 533 -11.12 32.47 -1.36
CA SER A 533 -9.75 32.88 -1.67
C SER A 533 -8.78 32.59 -0.53
N GLY A 534 -7.60 32.08 -0.87
CA GLY A 534 -6.45 31.93 0.03
C GLY A 534 -5.36 32.95 -0.32
N SER A 535 -4.71 33.51 0.70
CA SER A 535 -3.78 34.63 0.54
C SER A 535 -2.49 34.47 1.37
N GLY A 536 -1.46 35.21 0.96
CA GLY A 536 -0.22 35.39 1.71
C GLY A 536 -0.38 36.12 3.04
N ASP A 537 -1.58 36.62 3.36
CA ASP A 537 -1.92 37.20 4.67
C ASP A 537 -2.33 36.14 5.70
N LYS A 538 -2.19 34.84 5.36
CA LYS A 538 -2.46 33.68 6.21
C LYS A 538 -3.95 33.40 6.43
N THR A 539 -4.84 34.06 5.68
CA THR A 539 -6.29 33.91 5.83
C THR A 539 -6.94 33.26 4.61
N VAL A 540 -8.10 32.64 4.86
CA VAL A 540 -9.06 32.26 3.82
C VAL A 540 -10.26 33.20 3.91
N GLN A 541 -10.68 33.79 2.80
CA GLN A 541 -11.85 34.68 2.77
C GLN A 541 -12.94 34.13 1.86
N ILE A 542 -14.20 34.30 2.29
CA ILE A 542 -15.39 33.91 1.53
C ILE A 542 -16.14 35.17 1.12
N TRP A 543 -16.43 35.26 -0.18
CA TRP A 543 -17.10 36.38 -0.83
C TRP A 543 -18.39 35.93 -1.48
N ASN A 544 -19.42 36.76 -1.45
CA ASN A 544 -20.61 36.52 -2.27
C ASN A 544 -20.35 36.97 -3.72
N SER A 545 -20.55 36.07 -4.68
CA SER A 545 -20.29 36.33 -6.11
C SER A 545 -21.20 37.44 -6.68
N HIS A 546 -22.45 37.52 -6.21
CA HIS A 546 -23.47 38.44 -6.72
C HIS A 546 -23.42 39.81 -6.02
N THR A 547 -23.40 39.85 -4.68
CA THR A 547 -23.49 41.12 -3.92
C THR A 547 -22.14 41.80 -3.71
N GLY A 548 -21.02 41.07 -3.83
CA GLY A 548 -19.66 41.65 -3.73
C GLY A 548 -19.13 41.81 -2.29
N PRO A 549 -18.21 42.77 -2.03
CA PRO A 549 -17.39 42.81 -0.81
C PRO A 549 -18.16 43.14 0.49
N SER A 550 -19.46 43.44 0.42
CA SER A 550 -20.33 43.76 1.57
C SER A 550 -20.67 42.54 2.46
N VAL A 551 -20.29 41.33 2.05
CA VAL A 551 -20.40 40.09 2.83
C VAL A 551 -19.08 39.33 2.78
N ASN A 552 -17.98 39.97 3.19
CA ASN A 552 -16.71 39.29 3.39
C ASN A 552 -16.70 38.66 4.79
N LYS A 553 -16.33 37.39 4.88
CA LYS A 553 -16.04 36.73 6.16
C LYS A 553 -14.66 36.08 6.09
N THR A 554 -13.87 36.31 7.13
CA THR A 554 -12.47 35.89 7.23
C THR A 554 -12.34 34.67 8.13
N LEU A 555 -11.71 33.62 7.62
CA LEU A 555 -11.35 32.42 8.35
C LEU A 555 -9.87 32.54 8.78
N VAL A 556 -9.63 32.58 10.08
CA VAL A 556 -8.30 32.76 10.68
C VAL A 556 -7.89 31.48 11.41
N GLY A 557 -6.68 31.00 11.14
CA GLY A 557 -6.12 29.85 11.87
C GLY A 557 -4.78 29.35 11.33
N HIS A 558 -4.49 29.49 10.04
CA HIS A 558 -3.18 29.17 9.49
C HIS A 558 -2.07 30.06 10.07
N LYS A 559 -0.89 29.48 10.31
CA LYS A 559 0.26 30.19 10.91
C LYS A 559 1.15 30.88 9.85
N ASP A 560 0.97 30.50 8.58
CA ASP A 560 1.75 30.98 7.45
C ASP A 560 0.90 31.06 6.16
N ILE A 561 1.50 31.42 5.03
CA ILE A 561 0.85 31.68 3.72
C ILE A 561 -0.11 30.54 3.33
N VAL A 562 -1.31 30.87 2.84
CA VAL A 562 -2.24 29.89 2.27
C VAL A 562 -2.00 29.82 0.77
N PHE A 563 -1.54 28.67 0.27
CA PHE A 563 -1.19 28.48 -1.14
C PHE A 563 -2.38 28.00 -1.97
N ALA A 564 -3.25 27.15 -1.41
CA ALA A 564 -4.35 26.55 -2.16
C ALA A 564 -5.64 26.47 -1.34
N VAL A 565 -6.78 26.64 -2.02
CA VAL A 565 -8.11 26.44 -1.46
C VAL A 565 -8.96 25.57 -2.40
N ALA A 566 -9.84 24.75 -1.83
CA ALA A 566 -10.81 23.94 -2.57
C ALA A 566 -12.16 23.94 -1.85
N CYS A 567 -13.27 23.90 -2.60
CA CYS A 567 -14.62 23.81 -2.05
C CYS A 567 -15.19 22.42 -2.28
N SER A 568 -15.89 21.86 -1.28
CA SER A 568 -16.52 20.56 -1.41
C SER A 568 -17.70 20.59 -2.40
N PRO A 569 -18.00 19.50 -3.11
CA PRO A 569 -19.12 19.42 -4.07
C PRO A 569 -20.49 19.76 -3.46
N ASP A 570 -20.69 19.44 -2.18
CA ASP A 570 -21.92 19.72 -1.43
C ASP A 570 -22.07 21.21 -1.00
N ASN A 571 -21.06 22.06 -1.25
CA ASN A 571 -20.97 23.45 -0.80
C ASN A 571 -20.99 23.64 0.74
N ALA A 572 -20.74 22.59 1.52
CA ALA A 572 -20.73 22.68 2.98
C ALA A 572 -19.35 23.04 3.54
N HIS A 573 -18.28 22.68 2.84
CA HIS A 573 -16.92 22.72 3.35
C HIS A 573 -15.91 23.42 2.42
N VAL A 574 -14.86 23.96 3.03
CA VAL A 574 -13.68 24.49 2.34
C VAL A 574 -12.44 23.83 2.91
N ALA A 575 -11.54 23.34 2.05
CA ALA A 575 -10.21 22.91 2.44
C ALA A 575 -9.17 23.97 2.05
N SER A 576 -8.15 24.18 2.90
CA SER A 576 -7.04 25.09 2.62
C SER A 576 -5.69 24.46 2.96
N GLY A 577 -4.74 24.55 2.03
CA GLY A 577 -3.35 24.11 2.20
C GLY A 577 -2.40 25.30 2.37
N SER A 578 -1.46 25.18 3.30
CA SER A 578 -0.58 26.29 3.71
C SER A 578 0.90 25.90 3.80
N LYS A 579 1.74 26.95 3.76
CA LYS A 579 3.16 26.92 4.12
C LYS A 579 3.42 26.40 5.54
N ASP A 580 2.43 26.49 6.43
CA ASP A 580 2.52 25.95 7.79
C ASP A 580 2.49 24.41 7.87
N LYS A 581 2.52 23.73 6.71
CA LYS A 581 2.52 22.26 6.53
C LYS A 581 1.21 21.57 6.89
N THR A 582 0.17 22.35 7.19
CA THR A 582 -1.15 21.81 7.57
C THR A 582 -2.17 22.00 6.46
N ILE A 583 -3.19 21.14 6.48
CA ILE A 583 -4.43 21.34 5.75
C ILE A 583 -5.53 21.60 6.77
N ARG A 584 -6.36 22.62 6.53
CA ARG A 584 -7.52 22.91 7.40
C ARG A 584 -8.81 22.78 6.62
N VAL A 585 -9.81 22.19 7.26
CA VAL A 585 -11.17 22.08 6.72
C VAL A 585 -12.09 23.01 7.53
N TRP A 586 -12.86 23.82 6.82
CA TRP A 586 -13.72 24.86 7.37
C TRP A 586 -15.16 24.59 6.97
N ASN A 587 -16.08 24.82 7.90
CA ASN A 587 -17.50 24.78 7.59
C ASN A 587 -17.99 26.16 7.11
N ILE A 588 -18.66 26.20 5.96
CA ILE A 588 -19.12 27.45 5.32
C ILE A 588 -20.32 28.08 6.07
N SER A 589 -21.13 27.30 6.76
CA SER A 589 -22.30 27.84 7.48
C SER A 589 -21.90 28.38 8.86
N THR A 590 -21.06 27.66 9.60
CA THR A 590 -20.62 28.05 10.95
C THR A 590 -19.40 28.96 10.96
N MET A 591 -18.63 28.99 9.87
CA MET A 591 -17.37 29.72 9.74
C MET A 591 -16.29 29.30 10.76
N GLN A 592 -16.37 28.06 11.22
CA GLN A 592 -15.42 27.47 12.14
C GLN A 592 -14.64 26.35 11.46
N GLN A 593 -13.43 26.11 11.97
CA GLN A 593 -12.65 24.95 11.59
C GLN A 593 -13.33 23.68 12.10
N ILE A 594 -13.33 22.64 11.27
CA ILE A 594 -13.79 21.30 11.63
C ILE A 594 -12.58 20.47 12.04
N GLY A 595 -12.61 19.93 13.26
CA GLY A 595 -11.55 19.07 13.78
C GLY A 595 -10.20 19.79 13.99
N GLN A 596 -9.15 19.00 14.25
CA GLN A 596 -7.78 19.51 14.32
C GLN A 596 -7.19 19.73 12.91
N PRO A 597 -6.16 20.60 12.75
CA PRO A 597 -5.46 20.74 11.48
C PRO A 597 -4.86 19.40 11.07
N LEU A 598 -5.00 19.01 9.80
CA LEU A 598 -4.47 17.75 9.29
C LEU A 598 -2.93 17.83 9.22
N ASP A 599 -2.23 17.08 10.08
CA ASP A 599 -0.77 17.10 10.26
C ASP A 599 -0.10 15.77 9.84
N GLY A 600 0.11 15.60 8.54
CA GLY A 600 0.79 14.43 7.99
C GLY A 600 2.00 14.73 7.10
N ASN A 601 2.14 15.98 6.65
CA ASN A 601 3.11 16.37 5.63
C ASN A 601 4.40 16.89 6.27
N THR A 602 5.56 16.49 5.73
CA THR A 602 6.86 16.99 6.20
C THR A 602 7.25 18.29 5.50
N GLY A 603 6.61 18.58 4.36
CA GLY A 603 6.78 19.78 3.53
C GLY A 603 5.57 20.74 3.49
N GLU A 604 5.74 21.87 2.82
CA GLU A 604 4.73 22.91 2.59
C GLU A 604 3.64 22.40 1.63
N ILE A 605 2.37 22.80 1.81
CA ILE A 605 1.26 22.34 0.97
C ILE A 605 0.99 23.33 -0.15
N PHE A 606 1.30 22.95 -1.39
CA PHE A 606 1.12 23.82 -2.56
C PHE A 606 -0.24 23.66 -3.24
N ALA A 607 -0.87 22.48 -3.16
CA ALA A 607 -2.13 22.21 -3.85
C ALA A 607 -3.08 21.38 -2.97
N VAL A 608 -4.38 21.66 -3.04
CA VAL A 608 -5.46 20.86 -2.45
C VAL A 608 -6.65 20.76 -3.41
N ALA A 609 -7.33 19.61 -3.45
CA ALA A 609 -8.53 19.40 -4.30
C ALA A 609 -9.47 18.34 -3.71
N TYR A 610 -10.78 18.53 -3.82
CA TYR A 610 -11.78 17.49 -3.48
C TYR A 610 -12.01 16.54 -4.66
N SER A 611 -12.36 15.28 -4.36
CA SER A 611 -12.96 14.36 -5.34
C SER A 611 -14.35 14.83 -5.75
N HIS A 612 -14.82 14.41 -6.93
CA HIS A 612 -16.11 14.85 -7.49
C HIS A 612 -17.32 14.47 -6.63
N ASP A 613 -17.24 13.34 -5.93
CA ASP A 613 -18.24 12.85 -4.97
C ASP A 613 -18.08 13.44 -3.55
N GLY A 614 -17.01 14.20 -3.31
CA GLY A 614 -16.72 14.86 -2.03
C GLY A 614 -16.29 13.91 -0.91
N SER A 615 -16.06 12.63 -1.20
CA SER A 615 -15.66 11.62 -0.22
C SER A 615 -14.16 11.69 0.15
N HIS A 616 -13.36 12.31 -0.71
CA HIS A 616 -11.91 12.42 -0.58
C HIS A 616 -11.39 13.84 -0.79
N LEU A 617 -10.26 14.14 -0.16
CA LEU A 617 -9.48 15.35 -0.34
C LEU A 617 -8.05 14.95 -0.72
N VAL A 618 -7.43 15.61 -1.69
CA VAL A 618 -6.06 15.35 -2.14
C VAL A 618 -5.19 16.57 -1.88
N SER A 619 -3.92 16.34 -1.54
CA SER A 619 -2.92 17.39 -1.33
C SER A 619 -1.60 17.10 -2.03
N GLY A 620 -0.98 18.12 -2.63
CA GLY A 620 0.39 18.09 -3.15
C GLY A 620 1.32 18.95 -2.28
N ALA A 621 2.51 18.41 -1.95
CA ALA A 621 3.43 19.03 -0.99
C ALA A 621 4.86 19.23 -1.55
N SER A 622 5.65 20.06 -0.86
CA SER A 622 7.05 20.37 -1.18
C SER A 622 8.01 19.22 -0.92
N ASP A 623 7.55 18.14 -0.28
CA ASP A 623 8.31 16.90 -0.10
C ASP A 623 8.21 15.97 -1.33
N GLY A 624 7.58 16.44 -2.42
CA GLY A 624 7.35 15.68 -3.64
C GLY A 624 6.21 14.67 -3.53
N THR A 625 5.47 14.64 -2.41
CA THR A 625 4.39 13.67 -2.19
C THR A 625 3.01 14.23 -2.55
N ILE A 626 2.14 13.35 -3.03
CA ILE A 626 0.70 13.58 -3.18
C ILE A 626 -0.02 12.64 -2.22
N ARG A 627 -0.97 13.15 -1.43
CA ARG A 627 -1.69 12.38 -0.38
C ARG A 627 -3.19 12.52 -0.50
N ILE A 628 -3.92 11.46 -0.17
CA ILE A 628 -5.39 11.42 -0.13
C ILE A 628 -5.90 11.29 1.31
N TRP A 629 -6.93 12.05 1.65
CA TRP A 629 -7.56 12.17 2.96
C TRP A 629 -9.05 11.82 2.85
N SER A 630 -9.62 11.13 3.83
CA SER A 630 -11.07 10.90 3.88
C SER A 630 -11.81 12.10 4.48
N THR A 631 -12.87 12.56 3.83
CA THR A 631 -13.68 13.70 4.32
C THR A 631 -14.63 13.33 5.44
N LYS A 632 -14.94 12.02 5.62
CA LYS A 632 -15.83 11.53 6.70
C LYS A 632 -15.15 11.55 8.07
N ASN A 633 -13.86 11.23 8.12
CA ASN A 633 -13.13 11.05 9.38
C ASN A 633 -12.01 12.10 9.58
N LEU A 634 -11.68 12.91 8.56
CA LEU A 634 -10.59 13.90 8.59
C LEU A 634 -9.26 13.33 9.11
N GLN A 635 -8.97 12.09 8.71
CA GLN A 635 -7.75 11.37 9.05
C GLN A 635 -7.01 11.03 7.74
N PRO A 636 -5.67 11.02 7.73
CA PRO A 636 -4.93 10.44 6.62
C PRO A 636 -5.31 8.96 6.53
N MET A 637 -5.82 8.50 5.39
CA MET A 637 -6.03 7.07 5.15
C MET A 637 -4.70 6.40 4.82
N GLY A 638 -3.76 6.44 5.77
CA GLY A 638 -2.37 6.02 5.58
C GLY A 638 -1.37 6.46 6.65
N LYS A 639 -1.80 6.89 7.84
CA LYS A 639 -0.94 6.96 9.02
C LYS A 639 -1.72 6.38 10.19
N LEU A 640 -1.39 5.14 10.55
CA LEU A 640 -1.67 4.64 11.89
C LEU A 640 -0.93 5.59 12.84
N GLU A 641 -1.67 6.43 13.54
CA GLU A 641 -1.18 7.02 14.78
C GLU A 641 -0.94 5.86 15.75
N GLY A 642 0.31 5.43 15.80
CA GLY A 642 0.79 4.43 16.73
C GLY A 642 2.19 4.81 17.17
N HIS A 643 2.28 5.58 18.26
CA HIS A 643 3.45 5.61 19.15
C HIS A 643 4.80 6.04 18.55
N THR A 644 4.99 7.35 18.30
CA THR A 644 6.36 7.91 18.20
C THR A 644 6.98 8.00 19.60
N GLU A 645 7.66 6.94 20.02
CA GLU A 645 8.20 6.88 21.39
C GLU A 645 9.62 7.44 21.53
N HIS A 646 10.45 7.53 20.48
CA HIS A 646 11.65 8.37 20.48
C HIS A 646 11.76 9.05 19.11
N ASN A 647 11.86 10.39 19.06
CA ASN A 647 11.93 11.12 17.78
C ASN A 647 13.37 11.34 17.27
N GLY A 648 14.37 11.03 18.10
CA GLY A 648 15.80 11.14 17.80
C GLY A 648 16.61 9.89 18.16
N PRO A 649 17.90 9.82 17.77
CA PRO A 649 18.79 8.70 18.02
C PRO A 649 18.85 8.24 19.48
N VAL A 650 18.98 6.93 19.69
CA VAL A 650 19.18 6.34 21.03
C VAL A 650 20.68 6.14 21.25
N TYR A 651 21.27 6.93 22.13
CA TYR A 651 22.71 6.89 22.39
C TYR A 651 23.09 5.82 23.43
N SER A 652 22.18 5.47 24.34
CA SER A 652 22.47 4.52 25.41
C SER A 652 21.25 3.71 25.83
N VAL A 653 21.48 2.43 26.15
CA VAL A 653 20.49 1.50 26.71
C VAL A 653 21.11 0.70 27.85
N ALA A 654 20.33 0.34 28.87
CA ALA A 654 20.76 -0.51 29.98
C ALA A 654 19.63 -1.37 30.53
N TYR A 655 19.95 -2.57 31.02
CA TYR A 655 19.03 -3.41 31.79
C TYR A 655 19.06 -3.04 33.28
N SER A 656 17.93 -3.20 33.96
CA SER A 656 17.91 -3.29 35.42
C SER A 656 18.59 -4.58 35.89
N PRO A 657 19.15 -4.59 37.12
CA PRO A 657 19.83 -5.78 37.66
C PRO A 657 18.94 -7.03 37.71
N ASP A 658 17.64 -6.87 37.91
CA ASP A 658 16.66 -7.95 37.92
C ASP A 658 16.17 -8.37 36.52
N GLY A 659 16.66 -7.72 35.45
CA GLY A 659 16.31 -8.01 34.06
C GLY A 659 14.89 -7.62 33.66
N ARG A 660 14.11 -7.02 34.56
CA ARG A 660 12.69 -6.66 34.33
C ARG A 660 12.50 -5.38 33.55
N LEU A 661 13.47 -4.46 33.62
CA LEU A 661 13.38 -3.15 33.03
C LEU A 661 14.50 -2.91 32.04
N VAL A 662 14.20 -2.20 30.96
CA VAL A 662 15.21 -1.56 30.10
C VAL A 662 15.04 -0.04 30.20
N ALA A 663 16.15 0.68 30.38
CA ALA A 663 16.18 2.13 30.27
C ALA A 663 16.84 2.56 28.95
N SER A 664 16.37 3.67 28.39
CA SER A 664 16.90 4.25 27.15
C SER A 664 17.04 5.75 27.26
N GLY A 665 18.14 6.29 26.74
CA GLY A 665 18.48 7.72 26.74
C GLY A 665 18.76 8.18 25.32
N SER A 666 18.17 9.31 24.96
CA SER A 666 18.05 9.74 23.57
C SER A 666 18.55 11.17 23.35
N ALA A 667 18.75 11.52 22.08
CA ALA A 667 18.94 12.89 21.60
C ALA A 667 17.79 13.83 21.96
N GLU A 668 16.62 13.33 22.38
CA GLU A 668 15.50 14.18 22.82
C GLU A 668 15.63 14.68 24.28
N ALA A 669 16.78 14.46 24.93
CA ALA A 669 17.03 14.83 26.32
C ALA A 669 16.07 14.17 27.33
N THR A 670 15.47 13.02 26.97
CA THR A 670 14.60 12.24 27.85
C THR A 670 15.16 10.84 28.12
N ILE A 671 14.73 10.27 29.25
CA ILE A 671 14.94 8.85 29.58
C ILE A 671 13.59 8.15 29.57
N ARG A 672 13.54 6.92 29.07
CA ARG A 672 12.33 6.07 29.08
C ARG A 672 12.60 4.69 29.64
N LEU A 673 11.57 4.11 30.26
CA LEU A 673 11.57 2.78 30.85
C LEU A 673 10.59 1.83 30.17
N TRP A 674 11.04 0.59 29.98
CA TRP A 674 10.34 -0.47 29.27
C TRP A 674 10.28 -1.72 30.16
N ASP A 675 9.11 -2.34 30.28
CA ASP A 675 8.94 -3.63 30.96
C ASP A 675 9.28 -4.78 30.01
N THR A 676 10.15 -5.70 30.43
CA THR A 676 10.60 -6.84 29.62
C THR A 676 9.65 -8.05 29.67
N SER A 677 8.74 -8.11 30.65
CA SER A 677 7.82 -9.23 30.90
C SER A 677 6.46 -9.06 30.22
N VAL A 678 5.94 -7.82 30.17
CA VAL A 678 4.65 -7.48 29.53
C VAL A 678 4.84 -6.69 28.23
N ILE A 679 6.07 -6.29 27.93
CA ILE A 679 6.46 -5.57 26.70
C ILE A 679 5.62 -4.30 26.53
N LYS A 680 5.69 -3.43 27.55
CA LYS A 680 4.93 -2.18 27.59
C LYS A 680 5.78 -1.06 28.17
N LYS A 681 5.61 0.15 27.64
CA LYS A 681 6.07 1.39 28.27
C LYS A 681 5.45 1.52 29.66
N ILE A 682 6.28 1.73 30.67
CA ILE A 682 5.83 1.71 32.07
C ILE A 682 5.27 3.07 32.51
N ASP A 683 5.94 4.16 32.13
CA ASP A 683 5.63 5.50 32.67
C ASP A 683 5.95 6.64 31.69
N GLU A 684 5.53 7.86 32.05
CA GLU A 684 5.92 9.10 31.37
C GLU A 684 7.45 9.26 31.33
N PRO A 685 8.01 9.85 30.25
CA PRO A 685 9.45 10.01 30.11
C PRO A 685 10.02 10.90 31.21
N PHE A 686 11.18 10.54 31.74
CA PHE A 686 11.93 11.36 32.69
C PHE A 686 12.46 12.58 31.94
N LYS A 687 11.89 13.75 32.22
CA LYS A 687 12.25 15.03 31.61
C LYS A 687 13.05 15.86 32.60
N GLY A 688 14.16 16.42 32.14
CA GLY A 688 14.89 17.41 32.92
C GLY A 688 16.21 17.83 32.31
N HIS A 689 16.94 16.94 31.62
CA HIS A 689 18.11 17.33 30.84
C HIS A 689 17.72 18.31 29.73
N ASN A 690 18.63 19.24 29.41
CA ASN A 690 18.38 20.27 28.39
C ASN A 690 18.99 19.93 27.03
N ASP A 691 19.70 18.80 26.92
CA ASP A 691 20.43 18.38 25.73
C ASP A 691 20.68 16.86 25.76
N TYR A 692 21.33 16.32 24.73
CA TYR A 692 21.43 14.88 24.44
C TYR A 692 21.94 14.06 25.63
N ILE A 693 21.35 12.89 25.87
CA ILE A 693 21.80 11.97 26.91
C ILE A 693 22.71 10.93 26.26
N HIS A 694 24.01 10.94 26.60
CA HIS A 694 25.00 10.06 25.99
C HIS A 694 25.18 8.73 26.72
N SER A 695 24.91 8.70 28.02
CA SER A 695 25.15 7.51 28.83
C SER A 695 24.18 7.44 30.00
N LEU A 696 23.75 6.22 30.32
CA LEU A 696 22.87 5.93 31.45
C LEU A 696 23.27 4.61 32.12
N SER A 697 22.99 4.50 33.41
CA SER A 697 23.29 3.31 34.21
C SER A 697 22.29 3.14 35.34
N PHE A 698 21.85 1.90 35.60
CA PHE A 698 21.05 1.56 36.77
C PHE A 698 21.93 1.45 38.02
N SER A 699 21.37 1.84 39.17
CA SER A 699 21.95 1.49 40.47
C SER A 699 21.95 -0.04 40.66
N PRO A 700 22.89 -0.62 41.42
CA PRO A 700 22.93 -2.07 41.70
C PRO A 700 21.67 -2.63 42.35
N GLN A 701 20.92 -1.79 43.09
CA GLN A 701 19.65 -2.17 43.71
C GLN A 701 18.44 -2.04 42.75
N GLY A 702 18.65 -1.52 41.54
CA GLY A 702 17.60 -1.34 40.53
C GLY A 702 16.55 -0.29 40.86
N ASP A 703 16.75 0.57 41.86
CA ASP A 703 15.77 1.58 42.31
C ASP A 703 16.04 2.99 41.75
N LYS A 704 17.24 3.23 41.21
CA LYS A 704 17.68 4.52 40.65
C LYS A 704 18.36 4.38 39.29
N ILE A 705 18.35 5.47 38.53
CA ILE A 705 19.09 5.62 37.26
C ILE A 705 19.96 6.87 37.34
N VAL A 706 21.17 6.80 36.81
CA VAL A 706 22.01 7.98 36.57
C VAL A 706 22.14 8.23 35.07
N SER A 707 22.15 9.51 34.68
CA SER A 707 22.34 9.93 33.29
C SER A 707 23.40 11.02 33.18
N GLY A 708 24.20 10.95 32.12
CA GLY A 708 25.15 11.99 31.70
C GLY A 708 24.72 12.61 30.37
N SER A 709 24.81 13.93 30.27
CA SER A 709 24.28 14.69 29.14
C SER A 709 25.27 15.71 28.56
N ASN A 710 24.99 16.09 27.32
CA ASN A 710 25.56 17.22 26.61
C ASN A 710 25.30 18.57 27.32
N ASP A 711 24.34 18.63 28.25
CA ASP A 711 24.08 19.81 29.09
C ASP A 711 25.13 20.03 30.20
N LYS A 712 26.22 19.24 30.19
CA LYS A 712 27.36 19.29 31.12
C LYS A 712 27.02 18.84 32.55
N THR A 713 25.81 18.28 32.76
CA THR A 713 25.36 17.82 34.08
C THR A 713 25.13 16.32 34.14
N LEU A 714 25.14 15.80 35.37
CA LEU A 714 24.60 14.49 35.67
C LEU A 714 23.34 14.60 36.53
N ARG A 715 22.43 13.64 36.36
CA ARG A 715 21.19 13.56 37.14
C ARG A 715 20.97 12.14 37.63
N ILE A 716 20.48 12.03 38.87
CA ILE A 716 20.04 10.78 39.49
C ILE A 716 18.53 10.81 39.63
N TRP A 717 17.88 9.78 39.10
CA TRP A 717 16.43 9.63 38.99
C TRP A 717 15.98 8.49 39.89
N ASN A 718 14.87 8.70 40.60
CA ASN A 718 14.19 7.60 41.27
C ASN A 718 13.20 6.94 40.31
N ILE A 719 13.29 5.63 40.14
CA ILE A 719 12.45 4.91 39.19
C ILE A 719 10.98 4.92 39.61
N LYS A 720 10.69 4.75 40.91
CA LYS A 720 9.31 4.67 41.41
C LYS A 720 8.57 6.00 41.34
N SER A 721 9.26 7.11 41.55
CA SER A 721 8.62 8.43 41.60
C SER A 721 8.67 9.19 40.28
N GLY A 722 9.55 8.81 39.35
CA GLY A 722 9.75 9.56 38.11
C GLY A 722 10.57 10.85 38.28
N TYR A 723 10.90 11.23 39.53
CA TYR A 723 11.52 12.50 39.85
C TYR A 723 13.03 12.39 40.10
N GLN A 724 13.72 13.48 39.82
CA GLN A 724 15.13 13.67 40.17
C GLN A 724 15.29 13.78 41.70
N LEU A 725 16.25 13.04 42.27
CA LEU A 725 16.42 12.93 43.73
C LEU A 725 17.24 14.08 44.36
N HIS A 726 18.15 14.70 43.61
CA HIS A 726 19.13 15.68 44.13
C HIS A 726 19.22 16.92 43.24
N SER A 727 19.80 18.00 43.75
CA SER A 727 20.22 19.13 42.89
C SER A 727 21.24 18.66 41.84
N LEU A 728 21.23 19.31 40.67
CA LEU A 728 22.11 19.01 39.53
C LEU A 728 23.55 18.71 39.96
N LEU A 729 24.10 17.55 39.56
CA LEU A 729 25.49 17.21 39.78
C LEU A 729 26.34 18.05 38.81
N LYS A 730 26.73 19.25 39.24
CA LYS A 730 27.50 20.22 38.46
C LYS A 730 28.97 20.17 38.83
N GLY A 731 29.83 20.15 37.82
CA GLY A 731 31.27 20.25 38.01
C GLY A 731 32.08 20.05 36.74
N HIS A 732 31.60 19.28 35.77
CA HIS A 732 32.22 19.18 34.46
C HIS A 732 32.08 20.50 33.68
N GLU A 733 33.12 20.84 32.93
CA GLU A 733 33.17 22.07 32.12
C GLU A 733 32.64 21.83 30.70
N GLU A 734 32.56 20.57 30.26
CA GLU A 734 32.07 20.15 28.94
C GLU A 734 31.20 18.89 29.05
N PHE A 735 30.76 18.36 27.89
CA PHE A 735 29.80 17.27 27.77
C PHE A 735 30.18 16.03 28.58
N VAL A 736 29.19 15.40 29.22
CA VAL A 736 29.39 14.15 29.97
C VAL A 736 29.03 12.98 29.05
N LEU A 737 30.04 12.19 28.65
CA LEU A 737 29.89 11.14 27.65
C LEU A 737 29.68 9.74 28.25
N SER A 738 30.12 9.52 29.50
CA SER A 738 30.00 8.22 30.17
C SER A 738 29.70 8.37 31.64
N VAL A 739 28.81 7.53 32.15
CA VAL A 739 28.48 7.42 33.57
C VAL A 739 28.45 5.95 34.00
N ALA A 740 28.90 5.64 35.22
CA ALA A 740 28.86 4.29 35.76
C ALA A 740 28.62 4.32 37.28
N TYR A 741 27.74 3.45 37.77
CA TYR A 741 27.59 3.20 39.21
C TYR A 741 28.72 2.32 39.75
N SER A 742 29.13 2.57 40.99
CA SER A 742 29.94 1.62 41.74
C SER A 742 29.12 0.37 42.07
N PRO A 743 29.76 -0.82 42.21
CA PRO A 743 29.05 -2.08 42.51
C PRO A 743 28.25 -2.05 43.81
N ASP A 744 28.65 -1.21 44.77
CA ASP A 744 27.95 -0.99 46.04
C ASP A 744 26.85 0.09 45.98
N GLY A 745 26.75 0.82 44.86
CA GLY A 745 25.74 1.85 44.61
C GLY A 745 25.98 3.19 45.32
N HIS A 746 27.06 3.33 46.11
CA HIS A 746 27.35 4.55 46.86
C HIS A 746 27.92 5.67 45.98
N TYR A 747 28.51 5.33 44.84
CA TYR A 747 29.22 6.28 43.99
C TYR A 747 28.82 6.19 42.52
N VAL A 748 28.98 7.31 41.82
CA VAL A 748 28.90 7.40 40.36
C VAL A 748 30.20 8.00 39.84
N ALA A 749 30.80 7.35 38.86
CA ALA A 749 31.91 7.90 38.08
C ALA A 749 31.39 8.54 36.79
N SER A 750 32.02 9.63 36.37
CA SER A 750 31.66 10.34 35.14
C SER A 750 32.89 10.73 34.33
N GLY A 751 32.87 10.44 33.02
CA GLY A 751 33.90 10.85 32.06
C GLY A 751 33.36 11.91 31.09
N SER A 752 34.19 12.90 30.75
CA SER A 752 33.78 14.08 29.98
C SER A 752 34.76 14.46 28.87
N VAL A 753 34.27 15.28 27.93
CA VAL A 753 35.06 16.03 26.94
C VAL A 753 36.07 16.97 27.60
N ASP A 754 35.87 17.37 28.86
CA ASP A 754 36.83 18.19 29.61
C ASP A 754 38.12 17.44 30.03
N CYS A 755 38.31 16.22 29.52
CA CYS A 755 39.46 15.35 29.76
C CYS A 755 39.59 14.89 31.23
N THR A 756 38.54 15.02 32.04
CA THR A 756 38.54 14.63 33.45
C THR A 756 37.55 13.54 33.80
N ILE A 757 37.86 12.79 34.86
CA ILE A 757 36.91 11.90 35.52
C ILE A 757 36.54 12.48 36.88
N ARG A 758 35.26 12.45 37.22
CA ARG A 758 34.74 12.85 38.55
C ARG A 758 34.01 11.71 39.22
N LEU A 759 34.02 11.74 40.55
CA LEU A 759 33.40 10.74 41.41
C LEU A 759 32.40 11.42 42.35
N TRP A 760 31.14 11.00 42.27
CA TRP A 760 30.00 11.62 42.95
C TRP A 760 29.42 10.66 43.99
N ASN A 761 29.08 11.19 45.16
CA ASN A 761 28.34 10.44 46.16
C ASN A 761 26.84 10.42 45.81
N THR A 762 26.23 9.25 45.77
CA THR A 762 24.85 9.06 45.31
C THR A 762 23.81 9.47 46.35
N LEU A 763 24.19 9.56 47.62
CA LEU A 763 23.34 9.97 48.73
C LEU A 763 23.35 11.49 48.93
N THR A 764 24.50 12.14 48.75
CA THR A 764 24.64 13.59 48.98
C THR A 764 24.62 14.42 47.70
N GLY A 765 24.90 13.80 46.55
CA GLY A 765 25.09 14.51 45.27
C GLY A 765 26.36 15.37 45.23
N GLN A 766 27.27 15.21 46.20
CA GLN A 766 28.52 15.95 46.25
C GLN A 766 29.66 15.16 45.63
N GLN A 767 30.63 15.87 45.07
CA GLN A 767 31.86 15.27 44.57
C GLN A 767 32.71 14.78 45.75
N MET A 768 33.09 13.50 45.73
CA MET A 768 33.84 12.87 46.82
C MET A 768 35.28 13.37 46.91
N ILE A 769 36.01 13.34 45.79
CA ILE A 769 37.39 13.82 45.72
C ILE A 769 37.33 15.23 45.15
N GLN A 770 37.68 16.25 45.94
CA GLN A 770 37.55 17.65 45.51
C GLN A 770 38.29 17.98 44.20
N ARG A 771 39.36 17.24 43.89
CA ARG A 771 40.07 17.36 42.62
C ARG A 771 39.62 16.28 41.63
N PRO A 772 39.34 16.64 40.36
CA PRO A 772 39.06 15.65 39.34
C PRO A 772 40.28 14.77 39.05
N PHE A 773 40.05 13.55 38.60
CA PHE A 773 41.10 12.63 38.16
C PHE A 773 41.62 13.16 36.82
N LYS A 774 42.89 13.58 36.79
CA LYS A 774 43.56 14.17 35.63
C LYS A 774 44.68 13.25 35.15
N GLY A 775 44.76 13.03 33.84
CA GLY A 775 45.86 12.28 33.22
C GLY A 775 45.68 12.02 31.74
N HIS A 776 44.44 11.84 31.27
CA HIS A 776 44.12 11.83 29.84
C HIS A 776 44.40 13.20 29.21
N ARG A 777 44.80 13.19 27.93
CA ARG A 777 45.14 14.41 27.18
C ARG A 777 43.98 14.94 26.34
N GLU A 778 43.00 14.08 26.07
CA GLU A 778 41.86 14.34 25.20
C GLU A 778 40.58 13.76 25.82
N THR A 779 39.46 13.96 25.11
CA THR A 779 38.10 13.53 25.49
C THR A 779 38.06 12.10 26.05
N ILE A 780 37.30 11.90 27.14
CA ILE A 780 37.06 10.58 27.74
C ILE A 780 35.71 10.05 27.26
N TYR A 781 35.70 8.92 26.56
CA TYR A 781 34.48 8.33 26.00
C TYR A 781 33.82 7.32 26.92
N SER A 782 34.57 6.63 27.78
CA SER A 782 34.04 5.54 28.59
C SER A 782 34.74 5.44 29.93
N VAL A 783 33.98 5.20 30.98
CA VAL A 783 34.44 4.89 32.33
C VAL A 783 33.68 3.69 32.89
N ALA A 784 34.36 2.78 33.60
CA ALA A 784 33.75 1.63 34.24
C ALA A 784 34.43 1.29 35.57
N PHE A 785 33.67 0.80 36.55
CA PHE A 785 34.19 0.29 37.81
C PHE A 785 34.63 -1.17 37.69
N SER A 786 35.66 -1.55 38.43
CA SER A 786 35.95 -2.96 38.68
C SER A 786 34.84 -3.58 39.55
N PRO A 787 34.57 -4.90 39.42
CA PRO A 787 33.54 -5.58 40.21
C PRO A 787 33.74 -5.48 41.74
N ASP A 788 34.98 -5.31 42.19
CA ASP A 788 35.32 -5.09 43.60
C ASP A 788 35.18 -3.63 44.07
N GLY A 789 34.86 -2.70 43.16
CA GLY A 789 34.69 -1.27 43.43
C GLY A 789 35.98 -0.51 43.76
N LYS A 790 37.16 -1.17 43.79
CA LYS A 790 38.42 -0.55 44.21
C LYS A 790 39.10 0.24 43.09
N HIS A 791 38.81 -0.12 41.84
CA HIS A 791 39.43 0.47 40.66
C HIS A 791 38.39 1.02 39.67
N MET A 792 38.82 1.97 38.84
CA MET A 792 38.08 2.41 37.65
C MET A 792 38.97 2.32 36.43
N VAL A 793 38.39 2.02 35.28
CA VAL A 793 39.06 2.07 33.98
C VAL A 793 38.44 3.17 33.13
N SER A 794 39.26 3.84 32.31
CA SER A 794 38.79 4.85 31.35
C SER A 794 39.43 4.69 29.98
N GLY A 795 38.65 4.93 28.93
CA GLY A 795 39.08 4.98 27.53
C GLY A 795 38.89 6.38 26.94
N SER A 796 39.85 6.83 26.12
CA SER A 796 39.91 8.21 25.63
C SER A 796 40.24 8.32 24.14
N TYR A 797 39.92 9.49 23.58
CA TYR A 797 40.37 9.95 22.27
C TYR A 797 41.90 10.00 22.15
N ASP A 798 42.63 10.09 23.26
CA ASP A 798 44.10 10.04 23.29
C ASP A 798 44.70 8.66 22.98
N THR A 799 43.88 7.72 22.51
CA THR A 799 44.18 6.32 22.16
C THR A 799 44.67 5.47 23.33
N THR A 800 44.57 5.96 24.57
CA THR A 800 45.03 5.23 25.77
C THR A 800 43.88 4.76 26.65
N ILE A 801 44.16 3.69 27.40
CA ILE A 801 43.29 3.21 28.48
C ILE A 801 44.03 3.42 29.80
N ARG A 802 43.35 3.92 30.82
CA ARG A 802 43.94 4.18 32.15
C ARG A 802 43.17 3.49 33.25
N LEU A 803 43.90 3.02 34.26
CA LEU A 803 43.38 2.39 35.46
C LEU A 803 43.59 3.33 36.65
N TRP A 804 42.58 3.52 37.48
CA TRP A 804 42.55 4.50 38.57
C TRP A 804 42.19 3.81 39.87
N ASN A 805 42.78 4.27 40.97
CA ASN A 805 42.39 3.86 42.31
C ASN A 805 41.27 4.79 42.83
N VAL A 806 40.13 4.20 43.20
CA VAL A 806 38.92 4.92 43.61
C VAL A 806 39.12 5.66 44.93
N SER A 807 39.90 5.11 45.86
CA SER A 807 40.06 5.64 47.21
C SER A 807 40.87 6.93 47.28
N ASN A 808 41.84 7.11 46.38
CA ASN A 808 42.79 8.22 46.45
C ASN A 808 42.91 9.05 45.16
N GLY A 809 42.23 8.67 44.08
CA GLY A 809 42.23 9.45 42.85
C GLY A 809 43.44 9.25 41.93
N THR A 810 44.36 8.35 42.28
CA THR A 810 45.64 8.20 41.57
C THR A 810 45.57 7.16 40.45
N GLN A 811 46.35 7.35 39.39
CA GLN A 811 46.49 6.38 38.32
C GLN A 811 47.36 5.19 38.77
N VAL A 812 46.89 3.97 38.49
CA VAL A 812 47.63 2.73 38.76
C VAL A 812 48.60 2.46 37.60
N GLY A 813 49.86 2.87 37.78
CA GLY A 813 50.97 2.82 36.80
C GLY A 813 50.71 3.48 35.43
N GLY A 814 51.45 3.11 34.37
CA GLY A 814 51.37 3.77 33.05
C GLY A 814 50.09 3.52 32.19
N PRO A 815 49.82 4.34 31.17
CA PRO A 815 48.69 4.10 30.27
C PRO A 815 48.84 2.77 29.51
N LEU A 816 47.74 2.01 29.35
CA LEU A 816 47.71 0.85 28.46
C LEU A 816 47.63 1.37 27.02
N THR A 817 48.59 0.98 26.19
CA THR A 817 48.73 1.43 24.80
C THR A 817 48.67 0.24 23.86
N GLY A 818 48.02 0.42 22.71
CA GLY A 818 47.93 -0.65 21.72
C GLY A 818 46.81 -0.55 20.69
N HIS A 819 45.86 0.37 20.85
CA HIS A 819 44.96 0.81 19.79
C HIS A 819 45.63 1.88 18.94
N THR A 820 45.27 1.95 17.65
CA THR A 820 45.82 2.96 16.70
C THR A 820 44.93 4.19 16.55
N ASP A 821 43.68 4.10 17.00
CA ASP A 821 42.67 5.15 16.93
C ASP A 821 41.98 5.33 18.30
N PRO A 822 41.12 6.37 18.48
CA PRO A 822 40.39 6.62 19.71
C PRO A 822 39.74 5.38 20.35
N VAL A 823 39.84 5.27 21.67
CA VAL A 823 39.19 4.21 22.45
C VAL A 823 37.81 4.70 22.86
N SER A 824 36.77 4.10 22.27
CA SER A 824 35.38 4.52 22.45
C SER A 824 34.71 3.87 23.66
N THR A 825 35.14 2.67 24.06
CA THR A 825 34.46 1.91 25.11
C THR A 825 35.42 1.00 25.87
N VAL A 826 35.24 0.89 27.19
CA VAL A 826 36.00 0.02 28.08
C VAL A 826 35.07 -0.64 29.10
N VAL A 827 35.26 -1.94 29.35
CA VAL A 827 34.50 -2.70 30.36
C VAL A 827 35.39 -3.69 31.09
N PHE A 828 35.09 -3.95 32.36
CA PHE A 828 35.68 -5.06 33.09
C PHE A 828 34.94 -6.37 32.79
N SER A 829 35.64 -7.49 32.83
CA SER A 829 35.00 -8.79 32.99
C SER A 829 34.26 -8.88 34.33
N PRO A 830 33.11 -9.58 34.43
CA PRO A 830 32.41 -9.83 35.69
C PRO A 830 33.28 -10.27 36.89
N ASN A 831 34.40 -10.96 36.65
CA ASN A 831 35.36 -11.44 37.64
C ASN A 831 36.51 -10.46 37.90
N GLY A 832 36.61 -9.37 37.12
CA GLY A 832 37.60 -8.30 37.27
C GLY A 832 39.02 -8.63 36.78
N GLU A 833 39.28 -9.85 36.31
CA GLU A 833 40.61 -10.28 35.86
C GLU A 833 41.01 -9.68 34.50
N HIS A 834 40.02 -9.28 33.71
CA HIS A 834 40.20 -8.76 32.37
C HIS A 834 39.50 -7.41 32.16
N ILE A 835 40.05 -6.64 31.22
CA ILE A 835 39.46 -5.42 30.68
C ILE A 835 39.30 -5.64 29.18
N ALA A 836 38.12 -5.41 28.62
CA ALA A 836 37.93 -5.32 27.19
C ALA A 836 37.89 -3.85 26.76
N SER A 837 38.49 -3.53 25.62
CA SER A 837 38.44 -2.19 25.02
C SER A 837 38.07 -2.26 23.54
N GLY A 838 37.13 -1.43 23.12
CA GLY A 838 36.73 -1.24 21.73
C GLY A 838 37.19 0.13 21.22
N SER A 839 37.58 0.20 19.95
CA SER A 839 38.15 1.41 19.35
C SER A 839 37.63 1.65 17.94
N TRP A 840 37.84 2.88 17.46
CA TRP A 840 37.61 3.27 16.07
C TRP A 840 38.58 2.60 15.09
N ASP A 841 39.63 1.95 15.58
CA ASP A 841 40.50 1.07 14.77
C ASP A 841 39.82 -0.26 14.37
N LYS A 842 38.54 -0.42 14.74
CA LYS A 842 37.68 -1.58 14.44
C LYS A 842 38.07 -2.85 15.19
N HIS A 843 38.96 -2.73 16.18
CA HIS A 843 39.44 -3.84 16.98
C HIS A 843 38.91 -3.81 18.41
N ILE A 844 38.76 -5.01 18.97
CA ILE A 844 38.57 -5.21 20.40
C ILE A 844 39.84 -5.85 20.97
N ILE A 845 40.38 -5.29 22.05
CA ILE A 845 41.56 -5.81 22.74
C ILE A 845 41.18 -6.20 24.17
N ILE A 846 41.58 -7.41 24.57
CA ILE A 846 41.44 -7.91 25.94
C ILE A 846 42.76 -7.74 26.70
N TRP A 847 42.72 -7.07 27.84
CA TRP A 847 43.86 -6.81 28.72
C TRP A 847 43.71 -7.62 29.99
N ASN A 848 44.82 -8.06 30.58
CA ASN A 848 44.81 -8.61 31.93
C ASN A 848 44.99 -7.47 32.94
N THR A 849 44.08 -7.37 33.92
CA THR A 849 44.03 -6.25 34.87
C THR A 849 45.28 -6.14 35.74
N HIS A 850 45.82 -7.29 36.18
CA HIS A 850 46.96 -7.34 37.10
C HIS A 850 48.30 -7.13 36.39
N SER A 851 48.57 -7.89 35.33
CA SER A 851 49.82 -7.83 34.56
C SER A 851 49.87 -6.67 33.58
N ARG A 852 48.70 -6.14 33.19
CA ARG A 852 48.53 -4.98 32.31
C ARG A 852 49.11 -5.19 30.91
N LYS A 853 49.06 -6.43 30.46
CA LYS A 853 49.46 -6.87 29.11
C LYS A 853 48.25 -7.35 28.31
N LYS A 854 48.36 -7.29 26.97
CA LYS A 854 47.37 -7.86 26.04
C LYS A 854 47.29 -9.38 26.23
N LYS A 855 46.08 -9.95 26.23
CA LYS A 855 45.85 -11.41 26.22
C LYS A 855 46.41 -12.02 24.93
N ARG A 856 46.95 -13.24 25.01
CA ARG A 856 47.55 -13.97 23.86
C ARG A 856 46.45 -14.35 22.85
N GLY A 857 46.62 -14.00 21.57
CA GLY A 857 45.64 -14.24 20.49
C GLY A 857 44.84 -13.01 20.02
N ASN A 858 45.08 -11.82 20.60
CA ASN A 858 44.44 -10.55 20.24
C ASN A 858 45.09 -9.86 19.01
N PRO A 859 44.37 -8.98 18.27
CA PRO A 859 43.02 -8.44 18.54
C PRO A 859 41.85 -9.26 17.99
N LEU A 860 40.64 -9.06 18.53
CA LEU A 860 39.39 -9.57 17.94
C LEU A 860 39.05 -8.70 16.73
N ILE A 861 39.11 -9.30 15.53
CA ILE A 861 38.94 -8.61 14.24
C ILE A 861 37.68 -9.10 13.54
N GLY A 862 36.88 -8.18 13.02
CA GLY A 862 35.78 -8.53 12.13
C GLY A 862 34.82 -7.41 11.80
N HIS A 863 34.67 -6.40 12.67
CA HIS A 863 33.88 -5.21 12.36
C HIS A 863 34.46 -4.44 11.18
N GLU A 864 33.58 -3.89 10.34
CA GLU A 864 33.97 -3.16 9.12
C GLU A 864 34.11 -1.65 9.38
N SER A 865 33.62 -1.18 10.53
CA SER A 865 33.62 0.22 10.96
C SER A 865 33.82 0.36 12.48
N PHE A 866 33.69 1.59 12.99
CA PHE A 866 33.99 1.97 14.36
C PHE A 866 33.14 1.22 15.38
N ILE A 867 33.77 0.73 16.46
CA ILE A 867 33.07 0.13 17.59
C ILE A 867 32.62 1.25 18.53
N TYR A 868 31.37 1.23 18.99
CA TYR A 868 30.84 2.24 19.91
C TYR A 868 30.59 1.72 21.32
N ALA A 869 30.16 0.46 21.47
CA ALA A 869 29.88 -0.14 22.76
C ALA A 869 30.26 -1.62 22.78
N ILE A 870 30.69 -2.09 23.94
CA ILE A 870 30.96 -3.50 24.22
C ILE A 870 30.39 -3.87 25.59
N THR A 871 30.05 -5.15 25.77
CA THR A 871 29.67 -5.70 27.07
C THR A 871 30.11 -7.15 27.18
N TYR A 872 30.46 -7.58 28.39
CA TYR A 872 30.64 -9.01 28.69
C TYR A 872 29.28 -9.67 28.91
N SER A 873 29.19 -10.96 28.58
CA SER A 873 28.13 -11.82 29.06
C SER A 873 28.33 -12.13 30.56
N PRO A 874 27.24 -12.34 31.33
CA PRO A 874 27.35 -12.68 32.76
C PRO A 874 28.15 -13.97 33.05
N ASP A 875 28.23 -14.88 32.07
CA ASP A 875 28.91 -16.19 32.17
C ASP A 875 30.42 -16.15 31.84
N GLU A 876 31.00 -14.99 31.57
CA GLU A 876 32.41 -14.78 31.21
C GLU A 876 32.85 -15.43 29.89
N GLN A 877 31.92 -15.95 29.09
CA GLN A 877 32.28 -16.67 27.87
C GLN A 877 32.36 -15.74 26.66
N HIS A 878 31.47 -14.75 26.60
CA HIS A 878 31.21 -13.97 25.41
C HIS A 878 31.41 -12.47 25.64
N VAL A 879 31.76 -11.77 24.57
CA VAL A 879 31.69 -10.30 24.48
C VAL A 879 30.71 -9.96 23.38
N ALA A 880 29.75 -9.07 23.64
CA ALA A 880 28.93 -8.46 22.60
C ALA A 880 29.48 -7.08 22.24
N SER A 881 29.47 -6.72 20.95
CA SER A 881 29.91 -5.41 20.47
C SER A 881 28.94 -4.81 19.47
N ALA A 882 28.76 -3.48 19.57
CA ALA A 882 27.96 -2.65 18.67
C ALA A 882 28.85 -1.72 17.85
N SER A 883 28.53 -1.56 16.56
CA SER A 883 29.39 -0.85 15.60
C SER A 883 28.62 0.03 14.61
N ALA A 884 29.36 0.98 14.03
CA ALA A 884 28.94 1.79 12.88
C ALA A 884 28.71 0.98 11.60
N ASP A 885 29.08 -0.30 11.56
CA ASP A 885 28.78 -1.19 10.43
C ASP A 885 27.35 -1.77 10.45
N HIS A 886 26.48 -1.24 11.32
CA HIS A 886 25.07 -1.64 11.52
C HIS A 886 24.89 -3.02 12.17
N THR A 887 25.95 -3.61 12.73
CA THR A 887 25.91 -4.97 13.27
C THR A 887 26.15 -5.02 14.77
N ILE A 888 25.60 -6.07 15.38
CA ILE A 888 26.03 -6.55 16.68
C ILE A 888 26.78 -7.86 16.47
N ARG A 889 27.94 -7.99 17.10
CA ARG A 889 28.76 -9.22 17.03
C ARG A 889 28.98 -9.81 18.40
N ILE A 890 28.90 -11.12 18.48
CA ILE A 890 29.14 -11.90 19.71
C ILE A 890 30.43 -12.70 19.52
N TRP A 891 31.41 -12.43 20.38
CA TRP A 891 32.76 -12.99 20.32
C TRP A 891 32.97 -14.00 21.43
N ASP A 892 33.50 -15.18 21.08
CA ASP A 892 34.03 -16.13 22.06
C ASP A 892 35.39 -15.65 22.59
N THR A 893 35.52 -15.50 23.91
CA THR A 893 36.73 -14.98 24.56
C THR A 893 37.71 -16.06 25.05
N LYS A 894 37.33 -17.35 24.98
CA LYS A 894 38.14 -18.51 25.38
C LYS A 894 38.82 -19.19 24.19
N ALA A 895 38.20 -19.17 23.01
CA ALA A 895 38.77 -19.81 21.83
C ALA A 895 40.07 -19.12 21.36
N MET A 896 41.06 -19.93 20.94
CA MET A 896 42.32 -19.40 20.37
C MET A 896 42.10 -18.66 19.04
N GLN A 897 41.01 -18.94 18.33
CA GLN A 897 40.45 -18.12 17.26
C GLN A 897 39.04 -17.72 17.65
N PRO A 898 38.71 -16.43 17.75
CA PRO A 898 37.40 -15.99 18.23
C PRO A 898 36.31 -16.36 17.22
N LYS A 899 35.33 -17.15 17.65
CA LYS A 899 34.11 -17.40 16.88
C LYS A 899 33.20 -16.18 16.97
N VAL A 900 32.45 -15.92 15.89
CA VAL A 900 31.63 -14.71 15.76
C VAL A 900 30.22 -15.03 15.25
N ALA A 901 29.21 -14.79 16.08
CA ALA A 901 27.85 -14.64 15.58
C ALA A 901 27.59 -13.18 15.20
N ARG A 902 26.90 -12.97 14.08
CA ARG A 902 26.44 -11.65 13.60
C ARG A 902 24.93 -11.57 13.80
N LEU A 903 24.47 -10.55 14.51
CA LEU A 903 23.05 -10.19 14.62
C LEU A 903 22.79 -9.02 13.66
N LEU A 904 21.82 -9.18 12.78
CA LEU A 904 21.45 -8.24 11.73
C LEU A 904 20.06 -7.69 12.00
N GLY A 905 19.88 -6.37 11.95
CA GLY A 905 18.54 -5.77 11.96
C GLY A 905 18.51 -4.27 12.21
N HIS A 906 19.54 -3.67 12.81
CA HIS A 906 19.67 -2.21 12.77
C HIS A 906 19.93 -1.76 11.33
N VAL A 907 19.24 -0.70 10.89
CA VAL A 907 19.40 -0.12 9.54
C VAL A 907 20.36 1.07 9.50
N ASP A 908 20.85 1.48 10.68
CA ASP A 908 21.84 2.52 10.87
C ASP A 908 22.79 2.14 12.02
N VAL A 909 23.73 3.02 12.37
CA VAL A 909 24.80 2.80 13.36
C VAL A 909 24.23 2.27 14.68
N VAL A 910 24.83 1.19 15.20
CA VAL A 910 24.49 0.66 16.54
C VAL A 910 25.37 1.36 17.57
N ARG A 911 24.76 2.07 18.50
CA ARG A 911 25.46 2.90 19.49
C ARG A 911 25.67 2.23 20.83
N SER A 912 24.75 1.36 21.23
CA SER A 912 24.75 0.76 22.55
C SER A 912 24.29 -0.69 22.50
N VAL A 913 24.86 -1.53 23.37
CA VAL A 913 24.51 -2.94 23.54
C VAL A 913 24.65 -3.34 25.01
N ALA A 914 23.75 -4.17 25.52
CA ALA A 914 23.79 -4.72 26.89
C ALA A 914 23.23 -6.14 26.96
N TYR A 915 23.80 -6.99 27.81
CA TYR A 915 23.23 -8.30 28.14
C TYR A 915 22.18 -8.18 29.25
N SER A 916 21.18 -9.05 29.23
CA SER A 916 20.33 -9.32 30.39
C SER A 916 21.16 -10.00 31.50
N SER A 917 20.74 -9.85 32.75
CA SER A 917 21.46 -10.42 33.90
C SER A 917 21.50 -11.94 33.92
N ASP A 918 20.51 -12.60 33.29
CA ASP A 918 20.47 -14.05 33.08
C ASP A 918 21.26 -14.53 31.86
N GLY A 919 21.81 -13.61 31.05
CA GLY A 919 22.56 -13.90 29.83
C GLY A 919 21.74 -14.43 28.66
N GLN A 920 20.41 -14.54 28.79
CA GLN A 920 19.55 -15.10 27.74
C GLN A 920 19.23 -14.12 26.62
N TYR A 921 19.32 -12.82 26.89
CA TYR A 921 18.94 -11.77 25.96
C TYR A 921 20.02 -10.69 25.83
N ILE A 922 19.99 -10.02 24.69
CA ILE A 922 20.80 -8.86 24.37
C ILE A 922 19.85 -7.74 23.96
N VAL A 923 20.08 -6.52 24.44
CA VAL A 923 19.40 -5.31 23.97
C VAL A 923 20.39 -4.40 23.26
N SER A 924 19.93 -3.74 22.20
CA SER A 924 20.73 -2.77 21.45
C SER A 924 19.94 -1.52 21.11
N GLY A 925 20.64 -0.40 20.96
CA GLY A 925 20.07 0.89 20.52
C GLY A 925 20.92 1.52 19.42
N GLY A 926 20.27 2.18 18.45
CA GLY A 926 20.95 2.72 17.26
C GLY A 926 20.43 4.07 16.77
N ASP A 927 21.14 4.62 15.77
CA ASP A 927 20.80 5.85 15.05
C ASP A 927 19.52 5.73 14.23
N ASP A 928 19.11 4.50 13.94
CA ASP A 928 17.83 4.18 13.32
C ASP A 928 16.62 4.43 14.23
N LYS A 929 16.86 4.99 15.42
CA LYS A 929 15.87 5.34 16.45
C LYS A 929 15.17 4.11 17.03
N THR A 930 15.78 2.93 16.89
CA THR A 930 15.21 1.69 17.40
C THR A 930 15.95 1.15 18.61
N ILE A 931 15.21 0.45 19.46
CA ILE A 931 15.74 -0.44 20.49
C ILE A 931 15.34 -1.87 20.09
N ARG A 932 16.31 -2.78 20.04
CA ARG A 932 16.08 -4.17 19.60
C ARG A 932 16.48 -5.14 20.69
N MET A 933 15.67 -6.19 20.88
CA MET A 933 15.95 -7.28 21.81
C MET A 933 16.18 -8.57 21.04
N TRP A 934 17.23 -9.29 21.41
CA TRP A 934 17.73 -10.49 20.74
C TRP A 934 17.86 -11.62 21.74
N LYS A 935 17.61 -12.86 21.31
CA LYS A 935 17.99 -14.04 22.07
C LYS A 935 19.50 -14.27 21.92
N ALA A 936 20.20 -14.47 23.03
CA ALA A 936 21.62 -14.77 23.03
C ALA A 936 21.87 -16.14 22.34
N PRO A 937 22.85 -16.24 21.42
CA PRO A 937 23.10 -17.47 20.66
C PRO A 937 23.65 -18.58 21.56
N THR A 938 23.21 -19.83 21.34
CA THR A 938 23.81 -21.01 21.98
C THR A 938 25.12 -21.43 21.28
N GLU A 939 25.97 -22.20 21.94
CA GLU A 939 27.25 -22.67 21.36
C GLU A 939 27.10 -23.40 20.01
N GLN A 940 25.98 -24.11 19.81
CA GLN A 940 25.66 -24.78 18.54
C GLN A 940 25.32 -23.79 17.41
N GLN A 941 24.72 -22.65 17.73
CA GLN A 941 24.28 -21.61 16.78
C GLN A 941 25.40 -20.63 16.38
N LEU A 942 26.53 -20.62 17.10
CA LEU A 942 27.72 -19.84 16.72
C LEU A 942 28.37 -20.35 15.42
N ASN A 943 27.94 -21.50 14.87
CA ASN A 943 28.50 -22.13 13.67
C ASN A 943 27.63 -22.04 12.40
N SER A 944 26.38 -21.56 12.45
CA SER A 944 25.44 -21.64 11.29
C SER A 944 25.12 -20.29 10.64
N THR A 945 25.01 -20.31 9.32
CA THR A 945 24.42 -19.24 8.50
C THR A 945 22.92 -19.52 8.34
N SER A 946 22.05 -18.81 9.08
CA SER A 946 20.58 -18.66 8.89
C SER A 946 19.80 -19.81 8.20
N TYR A 947 19.07 -20.63 8.97
CA TYR A 947 18.11 -21.64 8.48
C TYR A 947 16.77 -21.54 9.24
N VAL A 948 15.65 -21.87 8.57
CA VAL A 948 14.32 -22.09 9.20
C VAL A 948 14.09 -23.58 9.37
N HIS A 949 13.52 -24.00 10.50
CA HIS A 949 13.12 -25.39 10.72
C HIS A 949 11.66 -25.62 10.30
N SER A 950 11.40 -26.72 9.57
CA SER A 950 10.05 -27.19 9.24
C SER A 950 9.35 -27.84 10.44
N PRO A 951 8.05 -28.20 10.34
CA PRO A 951 7.33 -28.92 11.40
C PRO A 951 8.02 -30.22 11.84
N ASP A 952 8.73 -30.89 10.92
CA ASP A 952 9.47 -32.13 11.18
C ASP A 952 10.92 -31.88 11.61
N ASN A 953 11.25 -30.63 11.96
CA ASN A 953 12.56 -30.16 12.38
C ASN A 953 13.67 -30.26 11.30
N ASN A 954 13.29 -30.46 10.04
CA ASN A 954 14.22 -30.48 8.91
C ASN A 954 14.65 -29.06 8.52
N ALA A 955 15.92 -28.90 8.16
CA ALA A 955 16.44 -27.62 7.67
C ALA A 955 15.79 -27.27 6.32
N CYS A 956 15.22 -26.07 6.25
CA CYS A 956 14.59 -25.54 5.04
C CYS A 956 15.27 -24.25 4.60
N PHE A 957 15.09 -23.91 3.33
CA PHE A 957 15.61 -22.68 2.75
C PHE A 957 14.53 -21.98 1.92
N VAL A 958 14.60 -20.66 1.86
CA VAL A 958 13.73 -19.86 0.97
C VAL A 958 14.49 -19.64 -0.34
N ASN A 959 13.92 -20.09 -1.46
CA ASN A 959 14.49 -19.85 -2.78
C ASN A 959 14.43 -18.35 -3.12
N GLU A 960 15.56 -17.80 -3.54
CA GLU A 960 15.73 -16.39 -3.82
C GLU A 960 14.88 -15.89 -4.99
N GLN A 961 14.63 -16.74 -5.98
CA GLN A 961 14.02 -16.34 -7.27
C GLN A 961 12.50 -16.44 -7.28
N ASP A 962 11.93 -17.48 -6.68
CA ASP A 962 10.49 -17.78 -6.74
C ASP A 962 9.82 -17.72 -5.36
N HIS A 963 10.57 -17.44 -4.30
CA HIS A 963 10.10 -17.23 -2.93
C HIS A 963 9.45 -18.43 -2.25
N TRP A 964 9.68 -19.65 -2.75
CA TRP A 964 9.26 -20.88 -2.09
C TRP A 964 10.16 -21.21 -0.90
N LEU A 965 9.55 -21.47 0.26
CA LEU A 965 10.17 -22.22 1.33
C LEU A 965 10.15 -23.70 0.94
N CYS A 966 11.34 -24.23 0.68
CA CYS A 966 11.53 -25.60 0.24
C CYS A 966 12.32 -26.39 1.27
N THR A 967 12.01 -27.68 1.27
CA THR A 967 12.80 -28.72 1.92
C THR A 967 14.11 -28.92 1.15
N SER A 968 15.12 -29.57 1.74
CA SER A 968 16.43 -29.78 1.08
C SER A 968 16.35 -30.58 -0.22
N ASP A 969 15.32 -31.41 -0.39
CA ASP A 969 14.97 -32.14 -1.61
C ASP A 969 14.01 -31.37 -2.54
N SER A 970 13.89 -30.05 -2.37
CA SER A 970 13.09 -29.13 -3.22
C SER A 970 11.58 -29.38 -3.22
N LYS A 971 11.03 -29.98 -2.16
CA LYS A 971 9.57 -30.09 -1.99
C LYS A 971 9.01 -28.77 -1.47
N LEU A 972 7.87 -28.35 -2.03
CA LEU A 972 7.20 -27.11 -1.65
C LEU A 972 6.53 -27.24 -0.29
N ILE A 973 6.86 -26.34 0.64
CA ILE A 973 6.23 -26.30 1.99
C ILE A 973 5.32 -25.08 2.11
N LEU A 974 5.84 -23.90 1.78
CA LEU A 974 5.13 -22.64 1.95
C LEU A 974 5.65 -21.62 0.94
N TRP A 975 4.77 -20.85 0.31
CA TRP A 975 5.19 -19.69 -0.47
C TRP A 975 5.17 -18.43 0.41
N VAL A 976 6.27 -17.69 0.42
CA VAL A 976 6.42 -16.50 1.27
C VAL A 976 6.46 -15.24 0.40
N PRO A 977 5.59 -14.24 0.63
CA PRO A 977 5.67 -12.99 -0.10
C PRO A 977 7.06 -12.34 0.00
N ALA A 978 7.56 -11.77 -1.10
CA ALA A 978 8.90 -11.16 -1.16
C ALA A 978 9.20 -10.18 -0.01
N MET A 979 8.19 -9.42 0.40
CA MET A 979 8.26 -8.44 1.50
C MET A 979 8.41 -9.05 2.90
N MET A 980 8.06 -10.33 3.07
CA MET A 980 8.16 -11.07 4.34
C MET A 980 9.41 -11.93 4.43
N LYS A 981 10.12 -12.15 3.32
CA LYS A 981 11.29 -13.04 3.20
C LYS A 981 12.37 -12.81 4.27
N GLN A 982 12.70 -11.55 4.56
CA GLN A 982 13.71 -11.24 5.59
C GLN A 982 13.29 -11.70 6.99
N GLY A 983 11.99 -11.64 7.28
CA GLY A 983 11.34 -12.17 8.48
C GLY A 983 11.63 -13.64 8.75
N PHE A 984 11.83 -14.42 7.68
CA PHE A 984 12.03 -15.85 7.75
C PHE A 984 13.53 -16.20 7.83
N ASN A 985 14.48 -15.23 7.87
CA ASN A 985 15.91 -15.56 7.83
C ASN A 985 16.62 -15.54 9.20
N ASP A 986 16.06 -14.92 10.25
CA ASP A 986 16.70 -14.88 11.58
C ASP A 986 15.65 -14.87 12.71
N ASP A 987 15.47 -16.00 13.38
CA ASP A 987 14.49 -16.20 14.47
C ASP A 987 14.93 -15.62 15.82
N ARG A 988 16.13 -15.06 15.91
CA ARG A 988 16.73 -14.60 17.18
C ARG A 988 16.29 -13.19 17.57
N GLN A 989 15.73 -12.42 16.66
CA GLN A 989 15.17 -11.11 17.00
C GLN A 989 13.81 -11.28 17.68
N VAL A 990 13.75 -10.94 18.97
CA VAL A 990 12.56 -11.13 19.80
C VAL A 990 11.66 -9.89 19.75
N MET A 991 12.25 -8.69 19.60
CA MET A 991 11.51 -7.43 19.69
C MET A 991 12.21 -6.28 18.98
N THR A 992 11.41 -5.33 18.47
CA THR A 992 11.84 -4.00 18.01
C THR A 992 10.92 -2.94 18.64
N ILE A 993 11.51 -1.84 19.12
CA ILE A 993 10.82 -0.67 19.65
C ILE A 993 11.28 0.56 18.83
N PRO A 994 10.38 1.45 18.38
CA PRO A 994 8.93 1.36 18.51
C PRO A 994 8.36 0.16 17.73
N GLY A 995 7.18 -0.33 18.10
CA GLY A 995 6.62 -1.57 17.54
C GLY A 995 6.32 -1.50 16.04
N ASP A 996 6.29 -0.29 15.49
CA ASP A 996 6.12 0.00 14.07
C ASP A 996 7.47 0.08 13.28
N ALA A 997 8.60 -0.05 13.97
CA ALA A 997 9.90 -0.12 13.33
C ALA A 997 10.09 -1.50 12.67
N PRO A 998 10.87 -1.60 11.57
CA PRO A 998 11.01 -2.86 10.84
C PRO A 998 11.50 -4.01 11.72
N ASN A 999 10.57 -4.93 12.02
CA ASN A 999 10.88 -6.19 12.67
C ASN A 999 11.36 -7.19 11.60
N PHE A 1000 12.53 -7.80 11.79
CA PHE A 1000 13.15 -8.69 10.80
C PHE A 1000 12.95 -10.18 11.11
N ALA A 1001 12.15 -10.53 12.13
CA ALA A 1001 11.78 -11.92 12.46
C ALA A 1001 10.25 -12.11 12.38
N THR A 1002 9.80 -13.15 11.68
CA THR A 1002 8.39 -13.57 11.57
C THR A 1002 8.25 -14.94 12.25
N PRO A 1003 7.73 -15.02 13.49
CA PRO A 1003 7.53 -16.30 14.14
C PRO A 1003 6.39 -17.07 13.47
N ILE A 1004 6.59 -18.37 13.24
CA ILE A 1004 5.62 -19.27 12.63
C ILE A 1004 5.26 -20.34 13.65
N ASP A 1005 3.97 -20.53 13.89
CA ASP A 1005 3.47 -21.70 14.60
C ASP A 1005 3.14 -22.80 13.58
N TRP A 1006 3.97 -23.82 13.58
CA TRP A 1006 3.86 -25.02 12.75
C TRP A 1006 2.84 -26.02 13.29
N LYS A 1007 2.32 -25.82 14.50
CA LYS A 1007 1.48 -26.80 15.18
C LYS A 1007 0.15 -27.00 14.45
N GLY A 1008 -0.07 -28.23 13.97
CA GLY A 1008 -1.31 -28.59 13.28
C GLY A 1008 -1.37 -28.14 11.82
N PHE A 1009 -0.26 -27.68 11.23
CA PHE A 1009 -0.17 -27.40 9.79
C PHE A 1009 -0.16 -28.70 8.98
N ALA A 1010 -1.17 -28.92 8.16
CA ALA A 1010 -1.27 -30.06 7.25
C ALA A 1010 -0.76 -29.68 5.86
N TYR A 1011 0.33 -30.32 5.43
CA TYR A 1011 1.02 -30.07 4.16
C TYR A 1011 1.53 -31.40 3.59
N GLY A 1012 2.15 -31.38 2.41
CA GLY A 1012 2.54 -32.61 1.72
C GLY A 1012 1.31 -33.42 1.34
N GLU A 1013 1.26 -34.69 1.74
CA GLU A 1013 0.12 -35.60 1.51
C GLU A 1013 -1.06 -35.34 2.47
N ASP A 1014 -0.79 -34.76 3.64
CA ASP A 1014 -1.82 -34.49 4.66
C ASP A 1014 -2.69 -33.27 4.32
N TRP A 1015 -2.32 -32.49 3.30
CA TRP A 1015 -3.01 -31.25 2.90
C TRP A 1015 -4.48 -31.47 2.51
N ILE A 1016 -4.86 -32.69 2.13
CA ILE A 1016 -6.24 -33.06 1.80
C ILE A 1016 -7.16 -32.96 3.03
N SER A 1017 -6.57 -32.87 4.24
CA SER A 1017 -7.29 -32.70 5.51
C SER A 1017 -7.45 -31.25 5.99
N VAL A 1018 -7.03 -30.27 5.18
CA VAL A 1018 -7.23 -28.82 5.40
C VAL A 1018 -8.68 -28.44 5.17
#